data_AF-A0A926E9C0-F1
#
_entry.id   AF-A0A926E9C0-F1
#
_cell.length_a   1.000
_cell.length_b   1.000
_cell.length_c   1.000
_cell.angle_alpha   90.00
_cell.angle_beta   90.00
_cell.angle_gamma   90.00
#
_symmetry.space_group_name_H-M   'P 1'
#
loop_
_entity.id
_entity.type
_entity.pdbx_description
1 polymer ?
#
loop_
_entity_poly.entity_id
_entity_poly.type
_entity_poly.pdbx_seq_one_letter_code
_entity_poly.pdbx_strand_id
1 'polypeptide(L)'
;MSTRRFTRINRLILITVALMMAVMIFAGLPSADYGRVYASGETAKVTADLLYVRSGPGTNYSRIGSLSQGKTFVVKGSAKDSSGVTWYKLNYGSKTGYVSSKYVNIKQNSVISVSNTQGTVNTKTDPLTVRSGPGSSYKSLGSIAKGKTFTIKGKVQDFSGVWWYTFDFNGKTGYVSSAYVKTSSTSTSVTEIKGTTGTVNTKTDPLTVRSGPGASYSSLGTLAKGKTFAVTGKAQDSSGTWWYRLTYSGKTGYVSSKYVTVKTDSGATEKPQNSKGTVNTKSDPLTVRSGPGTSYGSIGTLAKGKTFEIVGSAKDTSGKLWYKLTYNGRFGYVSADYVKVTDKEDSGNTGDNTGGTSSKPVTFQMGTTTAPSGLNVRSGPGTNYSRLTTLPKGTAVTITGSAKASDGKVWYKYQYSAAKDGYICSDYVTVKTVTSDSEFESYMTSQGFPESYKPGLRVLHASHPQWIFKSYNVGYTWSQAISKETANVSTNLVSSSSPVSYRSTAPGSYNSATKTWSTFDGGWYAASDKVVAYYMDPRNFLSESGIYQFMTHKYDSGSQSANTVAAVINGSFMQSRNPGGGYSSYSALINAAGKNTGVNPNVLAAMIIQEQGWNGSSLVSGTYPGYQGYYNFFNIGAYTTSSMNAIQRGLWYAKGSGVGATSYSRPWNTPYKSIEGGAKFYSGEYVSNKQDSYYTKKFNVKNGVNKVGTHQYMTNVAGAAGEGSIVKRAYSSNDNYPVVFEIPVYNSMPVSACQLP
;
A
#
# COMPACT_ATOMS: atom_id res chain seq x y z
N MET A 1 -28.57 39.43 -63.84
CA MET A 1 -28.37 39.39 -62.36
C MET A 1 -29.24 38.29 -61.77
N SER A 2 -28.59 37.41 -61.01
CA SER A 2 -29.05 36.51 -59.93
C SER A 2 -30.43 35.80 -59.99
N THR A 3 -30.35 34.46 -60.12
CA THR A 3 -31.09 33.39 -59.39
C THR A 3 -32.63 33.40 -59.42
N ARG A 4 -33.33 32.67 -60.31
CA ARG A 4 -33.57 31.19 -60.42
C ARG A 4 -34.15 30.54 -59.15
N ARG A 5 -35.47 30.19 -59.15
CA ARG A 5 -36.08 28.85 -59.43
C ARG A 5 -36.41 28.11 -58.10
N PHE A 6 -37.49 27.33 -57.91
CA PHE A 6 -38.36 26.55 -58.80
C PHE A 6 -39.71 26.22 -58.11
N THR A 7 -40.69 25.89 -58.95
CA THR A 7 -42.12 25.65 -58.70
C THR A 7 -42.46 24.15 -58.57
N ARG A 8 -43.40 23.82 -57.64
CA ARG A 8 -44.43 22.74 -57.55
C ARG A 8 -44.17 21.32 -58.12
N ILE A 9 -44.62 20.28 -57.39
CA ILE A 9 -45.84 19.47 -57.67
C ILE A 9 -46.05 18.36 -56.59
N ASN A 10 -47.31 18.18 -56.19
CA ASN A 10 -47.90 17.19 -55.27
C ASN A 10 -47.87 15.73 -55.80
N ARG A 11 -47.85 14.75 -54.87
CA ARG A 11 -48.90 13.70 -54.69
C ARG A 11 -48.62 12.78 -53.48
N LEU A 12 -49.56 12.80 -52.51
CA LEU A 12 -50.22 11.69 -51.76
C LEU A 12 -49.32 10.59 -51.13
N ILE A 13 -49.43 10.10 -49.88
CA ILE A 13 -50.60 9.86 -49.02
C ILE A 13 -50.12 9.29 -47.64
N LEU A 14 -50.78 9.69 -46.53
CA LEU A 14 -50.96 9.02 -45.21
C LEU A 14 -49.70 8.70 -44.34
N ILE A 15 -49.61 8.90 -43.01
CA ILE A 15 -50.60 8.95 -41.92
C ILE A 15 -49.98 9.65 -40.68
N THR A 16 -50.74 10.58 -40.10
CA THR A 16 -50.87 11.04 -38.68
C THR A 16 -49.64 11.48 -37.84
N VAL A 17 -49.48 12.80 -37.57
CA VAL A 17 -50.05 13.62 -36.45
C VAL A 17 -49.28 13.39 -35.13
N ALA A 18 -48.29 14.23 -34.79
CA ALA A 18 -48.32 15.60 -34.22
C ALA A 18 -48.32 15.63 -32.69
N LEU A 19 -47.36 16.37 -32.10
CA LEU A 19 -47.65 17.26 -30.97
C LEU A 19 -46.55 18.34 -30.83
N MET A 20 -46.99 19.59 -30.81
CA MET A 20 -46.24 20.78 -30.36
C MET A 20 -46.43 20.98 -28.84
N MET A 21 -45.45 21.70 -28.26
CA MET A 21 -45.31 22.41 -26.97
C MET A 21 -46.61 22.69 -26.15
N ALA A 22 -46.65 22.85 -24.82
CA ALA A 22 -45.68 23.40 -23.85
C ALA A 22 -46.10 23.12 -22.38
N VAL A 23 -45.10 22.97 -21.49
CA VAL A 23 -45.00 23.50 -20.09
C VAL A 23 -46.12 23.21 -19.06
N MET A 24 -45.80 22.39 -18.02
CA MET A 24 -45.77 22.74 -16.58
C MET A 24 -45.82 21.50 -15.65
N ILE A 25 -45.29 21.70 -14.43
CA ILE A 25 -45.48 20.93 -13.17
C ILE A 25 -44.59 19.70 -12.96
N PHE A 26 -43.46 19.92 -12.28
CA PHE A 26 -42.78 18.88 -11.50
C PHE A 26 -43.51 18.73 -10.15
N ALA A 27 -44.37 17.73 -10.04
CA ALA A 27 -44.89 17.22 -8.78
C ALA A 27 -44.61 15.71 -8.75
N GLY A 28 -43.92 15.25 -7.72
CA GLY A 28 -43.39 13.89 -7.63
C GLY A 28 -44.47 12.82 -7.52
N LEU A 29 -44.27 11.72 -8.23
CA LEU A 29 -44.81 10.38 -7.94
C LEU A 29 -43.84 9.30 -8.49
N PRO A 30 -43.85 8.09 -7.90
CA PRO A 30 -42.72 7.17 -7.83
C PRO A 30 -42.48 6.42 -9.15
N SER A 31 -41.20 6.17 -9.44
CA SER A 31 -40.77 5.30 -10.53
C SER A 31 -41.27 3.86 -10.30
N ALA A 32 -42.23 3.43 -11.11
CA ALA A 32 -42.59 2.03 -11.26
C ALA A 32 -41.42 1.25 -11.90
N ASP A 33 -40.99 0.21 -11.19
CA ASP A 33 -39.95 -0.73 -11.61
C ASP A 33 -40.46 -1.61 -12.77
N TYR A 34 -40.16 -1.20 -14.00
CA TYR A 34 -40.35 -2.04 -15.17
C TYR A 34 -39.23 -3.08 -15.25
N GLY A 35 -39.61 -4.34 -14.99
CA GLY A 35 -38.72 -5.49 -14.84
C GLY A 35 -37.70 -5.70 -15.97
N ARG A 36 -36.44 -5.85 -15.56
CA ARG A 36 -35.36 -6.32 -16.43
C ARG A 36 -35.51 -7.80 -16.75
N VAL A 37 -35.45 -8.14 -18.05
CA VAL A 37 -35.17 -9.50 -18.54
C VAL A 37 -33.67 -9.76 -18.35
N TYR A 38 -33.29 -10.80 -17.59
CA TYR A 38 -31.89 -11.17 -17.39
C TYR A 38 -31.33 -11.84 -18.66
N ALA A 39 -30.16 -11.38 -19.12
CA ALA A 39 -29.59 -11.77 -20.41
C ALA A 39 -28.92 -13.17 -20.38
N SER A 40 -29.02 -13.90 -21.49
CA SER A 40 -28.29 -15.14 -21.76
C SER A 40 -26.77 -14.94 -21.62
N GLY A 41 -26.10 -15.77 -20.81
CA GLY A 41 -24.63 -15.77 -20.65
C GLY A 41 -24.11 -15.46 -19.25
N GLU A 42 -24.97 -15.09 -18.30
CA GLU A 42 -24.59 -14.84 -16.91
C GLU A 42 -24.22 -16.14 -16.17
N THR A 43 -23.22 -16.11 -15.28
CA THR A 43 -22.92 -17.27 -14.42
C THR A 43 -23.66 -17.13 -13.08
N ALA A 44 -24.31 -18.19 -12.66
CA ALA A 44 -25.11 -18.32 -11.46
C ALA A 44 -24.41 -19.25 -10.46
N LYS A 45 -24.48 -18.95 -9.16
CA LYS A 45 -24.01 -19.83 -8.06
C LYS A 45 -25.18 -20.26 -7.19
N VAL A 46 -25.30 -21.56 -6.95
CA VAL A 46 -26.32 -22.14 -6.08
C VAL A 46 -26.04 -21.77 -4.62
N THR A 47 -27.04 -21.23 -3.92
CA THR A 47 -26.95 -20.84 -2.50
C THR A 47 -27.57 -21.86 -1.55
N ALA A 48 -28.50 -22.69 -2.04
CA ALA A 48 -29.11 -23.77 -1.25
C ALA A 48 -28.19 -25.00 -1.15
N ASP A 49 -28.27 -25.72 -0.03
CA ASP A 49 -27.54 -26.97 0.22
C ASP A 49 -27.75 -27.99 -0.92
N LEU A 50 -28.99 -28.08 -1.41
CA LEU A 50 -29.40 -28.85 -2.58
C LEU A 50 -30.50 -28.12 -3.35
N LEU A 51 -30.29 -27.88 -4.64
CA LEU A 51 -31.24 -27.19 -5.53
C LEU A 51 -31.69 -28.11 -6.67
N TYR A 52 -32.99 -28.43 -6.74
CA TYR A 52 -33.54 -29.27 -7.80
C TYR A 52 -33.59 -28.54 -9.14
N VAL A 53 -33.14 -29.25 -10.19
CA VAL A 53 -33.31 -28.86 -11.59
C VAL A 53 -34.61 -29.45 -12.11
N ARG A 54 -35.45 -28.62 -12.74
CA ARG A 54 -36.79 -29.01 -13.23
C ARG A 54 -36.91 -28.88 -14.74
N SER A 55 -37.84 -29.62 -15.33
CA SER A 55 -38.11 -29.60 -16.79
C SER A 55 -38.76 -28.30 -17.30
N GLY A 56 -39.35 -27.50 -16.42
CA GLY A 56 -39.96 -26.20 -16.73
C GLY A 56 -39.93 -25.21 -15.56
N PRO A 57 -40.32 -23.93 -15.79
CA PRO A 57 -40.29 -22.88 -14.78
C PRO A 57 -41.48 -23.00 -13.82
N GLY A 58 -41.27 -23.68 -12.69
CA GLY A 58 -42.27 -23.85 -11.64
C GLY A 58 -42.04 -25.11 -10.81
N THR A 59 -42.56 -25.13 -9.58
CA THR A 59 -42.43 -26.29 -8.68
C THR A 59 -43.30 -27.49 -9.09
N ASN A 60 -44.25 -27.29 -10.00
CA ASN A 60 -45.13 -28.30 -10.59
C ASN A 60 -44.46 -29.12 -11.71
N TYR A 61 -43.35 -28.64 -12.30
CA TYR A 61 -42.61 -29.39 -13.33
C TYR A 61 -41.76 -30.52 -12.75
N SER A 62 -41.60 -31.61 -13.50
CA SER A 62 -40.84 -32.79 -13.08
C SER A 62 -39.39 -32.46 -12.73
N ARG A 63 -38.87 -33.07 -11.65
CA ARG A 63 -37.46 -32.95 -11.24
C ARG A 63 -36.62 -33.81 -12.19
N ILE A 64 -35.65 -33.19 -12.85
CA ILE A 64 -34.74 -33.85 -13.81
C ILE A 64 -33.31 -33.97 -13.28
N GLY A 65 -33.04 -33.44 -12.09
CA GLY A 65 -31.74 -33.52 -11.43
C GLY A 65 -31.62 -32.58 -10.24
N SER A 66 -30.38 -32.37 -9.77
CA SER A 66 -30.08 -31.43 -8.69
C SER A 66 -28.69 -30.83 -8.82
N LEU A 67 -28.47 -29.69 -8.17
CA LEU A 67 -27.20 -29.00 -8.03
C LEU A 67 -26.91 -28.81 -6.54
N SER A 68 -25.70 -29.14 -6.10
CA SER A 68 -25.28 -28.90 -4.72
C SER A 68 -24.88 -27.44 -4.46
N GLN A 69 -24.84 -27.05 -3.19
CA GLN A 69 -24.41 -25.71 -2.78
C GLN A 69 -23.08 -25.31 -3.41
N GLY A 70 -23.00 -24.07 -3.85
CA GLY A 70 -21.80 -23.50 -4.44
C GLY A 70 -21.51 -23.96 -5.86
N LYS A 71 -22.26 -24.92 -6.43
CA LYS A 71 -22.16 -25.25 -7.86
C LYS A 71 -22.51 -24.03 -8.71
N THR A 72 -21.78 -23.87 -9.79
CA THR A 72 -21.94 -22.77 -10.73
C THR A 72 -22.45 -23.26 -12.08
N PHE A 73 -23.33 -22.50 -12.73
CA PHE A 73 -23.85 -22.81 -14.06
C PHE A 73 -24.11 -21.53 -14.88
N VAL A 74 -24.20 -21.66 -16.20
CA VAL A 74 -24.50 -20.52 -17.09
C VAL A 74 -26.01 -20.41 -17.28
N VAL A 75 -26.56 -19.23 -16.99
CA VAL A 75 -27.94 -18.85 -17.24
C VAL A 75 -28.14 -18.67 -18.74
N LYS A 76 -29.03 -19.46 -19.33
CA LYS A 76 -29.40 -19.44 -20.75
C LYS A 76 -30.63 -18.60 -21.04
N GLY A 77 -31.29 -18.12 -19.99
CA GLY A 77 -32.48 -17.29 -20.03
C GLY A 77 -33.24 -17.38 -18.72
N SER A 78 -34.38 -16.69 -18.66
CA SER A 78 -35.26 -16.71 -17.50
C SER A 78 -36.72 -16.83 -17.92
N ALA A 79 -37.54 -17.47 -17.10
CA ALA A 79 -39.00 -17.48 -17.25
C ALA A 79 -39.64 -17.29 -15.87
N LYS A 80 -40.84 -16.72 -15.81
CA LYS A 80 -41.62 -16.64 -14.56
C LYS A 80 -42.60 -17.82 -14.52
N ASP A 81 -42.81 -18.38 -13.34
CA ASP A 81 -43.91 -19.31 -13.11
C ASP A 81 -45.23 -18.57 -12.87
N SER A 82 -46.33 -19.32 -12.68
CA SER A 82 -47.66 -18.76 -12.43
C SER A 82 -47.76 -17.92 -11.14
N SER A 83 -46.81 -18.07 -10.21
CA SER A 83 -46.72 -17.27 -8.98
C SER A 83 -45.84 -16.03 -9.14
N GLY A 84 -45.32 -15.78 -10.35
CA GLY A 84 -44.44 -14.65 -10.65
C GLY A 84 -42.98 -14.85 -10.24
N VAL A 85 -42.62 -16.02 -9.69
CA VAL A 85 -41.24 -16.34 -9.30
C VAL A 85 -40.40 -16.57 -10.55
N THR A 86 -39.22 -15.96 -10.59
CA THR A 86 -38.29 -16.13 -11.72
C THR A 86 -37.54 -17.46 -11.61
N TRP A 87 -37.40 -18.16 -12.71
CA TRP A 87 -36.64 -19.40 -12.86
C TRP A 87 -35.55 -19.21 -13.91
N TYR A 88 -34.31 -19.57 -13.56
CA TYR A 88 -33.17 -19.50 -14.46
C TYR A 88 -33.04 -20.79 -15.27
N LYS A 89 -32.99 -20.64 -16.59
CA LYS A 89 -32.80 -21.72 -17.56
C LYS A 89 -31.32 -22.09 -17.63
N LEU A 90 -31.00 -23.39 -17.62
CA LEU A 90 -29.65 -23.92 -17.80
C LEU A 90 -29.66 -25.17 -18.67
N ASN A 91 -28.49 -25.54 -19.21
CA ASN A 91 -28.30 -26.87 -19.77
C ASN A 91 -27.98 -27.84 -18.64
N TYR A 92 -28.70 -28.96 -18.58
CA TYR A 92 -28.47 -30.03 -17.62
C TYR A 92 -28.35 -31.35 -18.38
N GLY A 93 -27.11 -31.79 -18.62
CA GLY A 93 -26.80 -32.84 -19.60
C GLY A 93 -27.19 -32.41 -21.02
N SER A 94 -27.91 -33.27 -21.74
CA SER A 94 -28.51 -32.96 -23.05
C SER A 94 -29.87 -32.25 -22.98
N LYS A 95 -30.41 -32.05 -21.77
CA LYS A 95 -31.75 -31.48 -21.56
C LYS A 95 -31.68 -30.00 -21.15
N THR A 96 -32.76 -29.28 -21.43
CA THR A 96 -33.00 -27.96 -20.83
C THR A 96 -33.55 -28.15 -19.42
N GLY A 97 -32.96 -27.48 -18.45
CA GLY A 97 -33.47 -27.42 -17.08
C GLY A 97 -33.80 -26.00 -16.62
N TYR A 98 -34.49 -25.91 -15.49
CA TYR A 98 -34.83 -24.66 -14.81
C TYR A 98 -34.57 -24.81 -13.31
N VAL A 99 -34.02 -23.76 -12.70
CA VAL A 99 -33.84 -23.66 -11.25
C VAL A 99 -34.40 -22.35 -10.72
N SER A 100 -34.96 -22.35 -9.51
CA SER A 100 -35.59 -21.15 -8.94
C SER A 100 -34.54 -20.08 -8.63
N SER A 101 -34.82 -18.84 -9.03
CA SER A 101 -33.95 -17.68 -8.75
C SER A 101 -33.75 -17.43 -7.26
N LYS A 102 -34.70 -17.84 -6.41
CA LYS A 102 -34.61 -17.69 -4.94
C LYS A 102 -33.38 -18.37 -4.32
N TYR A 103 -32.87 -19.41 -4.98
CA TYR A 103 -31.76 -20.24 -4.48
C TYR A 103 -30.49 -20.12 -5.31
N VAL A 104 -30.41 -19.03 -6.08
CA VAL A 104 -29.32 -18.76 -7.00
C VAL A 104 -28.88 -17.32 -6.82
N ASN A 105 -27.60 -17.13 -6.53
CA ASN A 105 -26.98 -15.81 -6.60
C ASN A 105 -26.40 -15.62 -8.00
N ILE A 106 -26.94 -14.65 -8.73
CA ILE A 106 -26.30 -14.13 -9.93
C ILE A 106 -25.46 -12.94 -9.51
N LYS A 107 -24.14 -13.13 -9.48
CA LYS A 107 -23.22 -12.03 -9.32
C LYS A 107 -23.06 -11.36 -10.68
N GLN A 108 -23.75 -10.25 -10.89
CA GLN A 108 -23.46 -9.38 -12.01
C GLN A 108 -22.09 -8.75 -11.74
N ASN A 109 -21.01 -9.44 -12.11
CA ASN A 109 -19.69 -8.82 -12.02
C ASN A 109 -19.65 -7.72 -13.06
N SER A 110 -19.85 -6.48 -12.59
CA SER A 110 -19.70 -5.29 -13.42
C SER A 110 -18.34 -5.38 -14.09
N VAL A 111 -18.32 -5.33 -15.41
CA VAL A 111 -17.08 -5.14 -16.15
C VAL A 111 -16.51 -3.83 -15.65
N ILE A 112 -15.38 -3.92 -14.95
CA ILE A 112 -14.64 -2.74 -14.54
C ILE A 112 -14.01 -2.22 -15.82
N SER A 113 -14.51 -1.10 -16.35
CA SER A 113 -13.93 -0.47 -17.51
C SER A 113 -12.47 -0.13 -17.22
N VAL A 114 -11.60 -0.51 -18.15
CA VAL A 114 -10.17 -0.25 -18.09
C VAL A 114 -9.86 0.55 -19.37
N SER A 115 -9.30 1.74 -19.21
CA SER A 115 -8.81 2.55 -20.32
C SER A 115 -7.28 2.46 -20.39
N ASN A 116 -6.74 2.64 -21.59
CA ASN A 116 -5.29 2.81 -21.82
C ASN A 116 -4.41 1.66 -21.31
N THR A 117 -4.94 0.43 -21.30
CA THR A 117 -4.19 -0.77 -20.91
C THR A 117 -4.07 -1.70 -22.12
N GLN A 118 -2.83 -2.04 -22.49
CA GLN A 118 -2.58 -3.08 -23.49
C GLN A 118 -2.28 -4.41 -22.82
N GLY A 119 -2.86 -5.48 -23.35
CA GLY A 119 -2.52 -6.86 -23.01
C GLY A 119 -1.60 -7.43 -24.08
N THR A 120 -0.53 -8.12 -23.67
CA THR A 120 0.31 -8.95 -24.54
C THR A 120 0.14 -10.41 -24.14
N VAL A 121 -0.18 -11.28 -25.09
CA VAL A 121 -0.34 -12.72 -24.81
C VAL A 121 0.99 -13.31 -24.34
N ASN A 122 0.99 -13.92 -23.16
CA ASN A 122 2.15 -14.54 -22.52
C ASN A 122 1.79 -15.93 -21.99
N THR A 123 1.57 -16.87 -22.91
CA THR A 123 1.29 -18.28 -22.60
C THR A 123 2.54 -19.16 -22.69
N LYS A 124 2.53 -20.29 -21.97
CA LYS A 124 3.50 -21.38 -22.16
C LYS A 124 3.16 -22.23 -23.40
N THR A 125 1.87 -22.43 -23.66
CA THR A 125 1.33 -23.12 -24.85
C THR A 125 0.59 -22.12 -25.75
N ASP A 126 0.93 -22.10 -27.04
CA ASP A 126 0.37 -21.17 -28.04
C ASP A 126 -0.67 -21.93 -28.91
N PRO A 127 -1.88 -21.40 -29.21
CA PRO A 127 -2.41 -20.05 -28.93
C PRO A 127 -3.38 -19.89 -27.75
N LEU A 128 -3.52 -18.65 -27.25
CA LEU A 128 -4.45 -18.29 -26.18
C LEU A 128 -5.89 -18.24 -26.71
N THR A 129 -6.79 -19.05 -26.15
CA THR A 129 -8.20 -19.09 -26.54
C THR A 129 -8.97 -17.84 -26.10
N VAL A 130 -9.71 -17.22 -27.03
CA VAL A 130 -10.65 -16.12 -26.76
C VAL A 130 -12.05 -16.69 -26.53
N ARG A 131 -12.70 -16.29 -25.44
CA ARG A 131 -13.99 -16.80 -24.98
C ARG A 131 -15.10 -15.77 -25.18
N SER A 132 -16.34 -16.23 -25.28
CA SER A 132 -17.52 -15.36 -25.34
C SER A 132 -17.96 -14.79 -23.99
N GLY A 133 -17.26 -15.09 -22.91
CA GLY A 133 -17.52 -14.62 -21.54
C GLY A 133 -16.40 -15.01 -20.58
N PRO A 134 -16.43 -14.52 -19.32
CA PRO A 134 -15.36 -14.72 -18.36
C PRO A 134 -15.42 -16.10 -17.71
N GLY A 135 -14.73 -17.06 -18.33
CA GLY A 135 -14.60 -18.42 -17.83
C GLY A 135 -14.19 -19.42 -18.91
N SER A 136 -13.60 -20.55 -18.50
CA SER A 136 -13.18 -21.62 -19.42
C SER A 136 -14.36 -22.44 -20.00
N SER A 137 -15.57 -22.31 -19.43
CA SER A 137 -16.79 -22.96 -19.90
C SER A 137 -17.51 -22.21 -21.03
N TYR A 138 -17.10 -20.96 -21.31
CA TYR A 138 -17.69 -20.14 -22.38
C TYR A 138 -17.23 -20.59 -23.76
N LYS A 139 -18.08 -20.36 -24.78
CA LYS A 139 -17.82 -20.74 -26.17
C LYS A 139 -16.53 -20.09 -26.67
N SER A 140 -15.69 -20.86 -27.36
CA SER A 140 -14.52 -20.33 -28.05
C SER A 140 -14.97 -19.45 -29.23
N LEU A 141 -14.44 -18.22 -29.28
CA LEU A 141 -14.63 -17.29 -30.39
C LEU A 141 -13.46 -17.30 -31.39
N GLY A 142 -12.32 -17.85 -30.98
CA GLY A 142 -11.07 -17.87 -31.74
C GLY A 142 -9.87 -17.97 -30.81
N SER A 143 -8.68 -17.61 -31.30
CA SER A 143 -7.44 -17.62 -30.52
C SER A 143 -6.51 -16.46 -30.90
N ILE A 144 -5.56 -16.15 -30.01
CA ILE A 144 -4.54 -15.11 -30.20
C ILE A 144 -3.17 -15.73 -29.94
N ALA A 145 -2.24 -15.54 -30.88
CA ALA A 145 -0.89 -16.06 -30.78
C ALA A 145 -0.06 -15.36 -29.69
N LYS A 146 0.93 -16.06 -29.13
CA LYS A 146 1.89 -15.53 -28.14
C LYS A 146 2.60 -14.29 -28.68
N GLY A 147 2.80 -13.30 -27.81
CA GLY A 147 3.42 -12.02 -28.15
C GLY A 147 2.52 -11.03 -28.88
N LYS A 148 1.33 -11.43 -29.35
CA LYS A 148 0.38 -10.48 -29.94
C LYS A 148 -0.25 -9.60 -28.86
N THR A 149 -0.54 -8.37 -29.24
CA THR A 149 -1.07 -7.32 -28.36
C THR A 149 -2.52 -6.98 -28.69
N PHE A 150 -3.31 -6.63 -27.68
CA PHE A 150 -4.68 -6.15 -27.83
C PHE A 150 -5.02 -5.11 -26.76
N THR A 151 -5.97 -4.22 -27.06
CA THR A 151 -6.41 -3.17 -26.12
C THR A 151 -7.44 -3.74 -25.15
N ILE A 152 -7.12 -3.74 -23.86
CA ILE A 152 -8.04 -4.16 -22.80
C ILE A 152 -9.05 -3.03 -22.58
N LYS A 153 -10.34 -3.33 -22.75
CA LYS A 153 -11.46 -2.42 -22.50
C LYS A 153 -12.04 -2.54 -21.10
N GLY A 154 -11.75 -3.64 -20.42
CA GLY A 154 -12.22 -3.88 -19.07
C GLY A 154 -11.70 -5.16 -18.48
N LYS A 155 -11.97 -5.35 -17.19
CA LYS A 155 -11.70 -6.59 -16.48
C LYS A 155 -12.88 -7.02 -15.64
N VAL A 156 -13.04 -8.33 -15.51
CA VAL A 156 -14.13 -8.94 -14.76
C VAL A 156 -13.61 -10.21 -14.10
N GLN A 157 -13.97 -10.46 -12.85
CA GLN A 157 -13.59 -11.71 -12.17
C GLN A 157 -14.63 -12.79 -12.49
N ASP A 158 -14.25 -14.06 -12.58
CA ASP A 158 -15.22 -15.16 -12.63
C ASP A 158 -15.52 -15.71 -11.22
N PHE A 159 -16.37 -16.75 -11.12
CA PHE A 159 -16.76 -17.33 -9.83
C PHE A 159 -15.65 -18.17 -9.16
N SER A 160 -14.60 -18.56 -9.88
CA SER A 160 -13.41 -19.21 -9.31
C SER A 160 -12.35 -18.19 -8.86
N GLY A 161 -12.62 -16.89 -8.99
CA GLY A 161 -11.74 -15.81 -8.55
C GLY A 161 -10.68 -15.41 -9.59
N VAL A 162 -10.75 -15.95 -10.81
CA VAL A 162 -9.82 -15.63 -11.90
C VAL A 162 -10.27 -14.35 -12.60
N TRP A 163 -9.33 -13.42 -12.82
CA TRP A 163 -9.61 -12.21 -13.59
C TRP A 163 -9.56 -12.50 -15.10
N TRP A 164 -10.51 -11.94 -15.82
CA TRP A 164 -10.62 -11.99 -17.28
C TRP A 164 -10.55 -10.57 -17.84
N TYR A 165 -9.77 -10.38 -18.91
CA TYR A 165 -9.73 -9.14 -19.66
C TYR A 165 -10.73 -9.20 -20.81
N THR A 166 -11.48 -8.12 -21.01
CA THR A 166 -12.41 -7.96 -22.14
C THR A 166 -11.90 -6.95 -23.15
N PHE A 167 -12.12 -7.22 -24.44
CA PHE A 167 -11.65 -6.43 -25.58
C PHE A 167 -12.51 -6.71 -26.82
N ASP A 168 -12.33 -5.91 -27.87
CA ASP A 168 -12.99 -6.19 -29.16
C ASP A 168 -12.22 -7.29 -29.90
N PHE A 169 -12.93 -8.34 -30.30
CA PHE A 169 -12.39 -9.45 -31.07
C PHE A 169 -13.34 -9.76 -32.24
N ASN A 170 -12.88 -9.49 -33.48
CA ASN A 170 -13.65 -9.71 -34.71
C ASN A 170 -15.09 -9.14 -34.66
N GLY A 171 -15.22 -7.90 -34.17
CA GLY A 171 -16.53 -7.21 -34.06
C GLY A 171 -17.43 -7.71 -32.91
N LYS A 172 -16.94 -8.61 -32.04
CA LYS A 172 -17.65 -9.11 -30.86
C LYS A 172 -16.84 -8.80 -29.59
N THR A 173 -17.48 -8.83 -28.43
CA THR A 173 -16.79 -8.76 -27.13
C THR A 173 -16.13 -10.10 -26.81
N GLY A 174 -14.79 -10.13 -26.77
CA GLY A 174 -14.00 -11.30 -26.42
C GLY A 174 -13.39 -11.22 -25.03
N TYR A 175 -13.18 -12.38 -24.39
CA TYR A 175 -12.60 -12.50 -23.06
C TYR A 175 -11.39 -13.44 -23.06
N VAL A 176 -10.32 -13.07 -22.36
CA VAL A 176 -9.14 -13.92 -22.13
C VAL A 176 -8.73 -13.89 -20.66
N SER A 177 -8.18 -15.00 -20.15
CA SER A 177 -7.74 -15.07 -18.75
C SER A 177 -6.51 -14.21 -18.52
N SER A 178 -6.56 -13.39 -17.47
CA SER A 178 -5.46 -12.50 -17.06
C SER A 178 -4.17 -13.26 -16.72
N ALA A 179 -4.26 -14.52 -16.31
CA ALA A 179 -3.10 -15.38 -16.01
C ALA A 179 -2.16 -15.56 -17.21
N TYR A 180 -2.66 -15.32 -18.42
CA TYR A 180 -1.96 -15.53 -19.68
C TYR A 180 -1.68 -14.24 -20.44
N VAL A 181 -1.84 -13.09 -19.80
CA VAL A 181 -1.73 -11.78 -20.43
C VAL A 181 -0.84 -10.90 -19.58
N LYS A 182 0.30 -10.50 -20.13
CA LYS A 182 1.16 -9.47 -19.55
C LYS A 182 0.54 -8.11 -19.87
N THR A 183 0.20 -7.33 -18.84
CA THR A 183 -0.34 -5.98 -19.01
C THR A 183 0.77 -4.94 -19.06
N SER A 184 0.64 -3.98 -19.97
CA SER A 184 1.38 -2.72 -19.95
C SER A 184 0.38 -1.58 -19.82
N SER A 185 0.48 -0.82 -18.74
CA SER A 185 -0.33 0.37 -18.52
C SER A 185 0.38 1.56 -19.15
N THR A 186 -0.17 2.08 -20.25
CA THR A 186 0.29 3.33 -20.83
C THR A 186 -0.34 4.45 -20.03
N SER A 187 0.37 4.91 -19.00
CA SER A 187 -0.04 6.06 -18.20
C SER A 187 0.04 7.30 -19.08
N THR A 188 -1.12 7.83 -19.47
CA THR A 188 -1.22 9.26 -19.76
C THR A 188 -2.62 9.76 -19.41
N SER A 189 -2.73 10.43 -18.26
CA SER A 189 -3.88 11.25 -17.93
C SER A 189 -3.92 12.44 -18.90
N VAL A 190 -4.79 12.38 -19.90
CA VAL A 190 -5.02 13.51 -20.80
C VAL A 190 -5.78 14.58 -20.01
N THR A 191 -5.18 15.77 -19.87
CA THR A 191 -5.85 16.93 -19.28
C THR A 191 -6.62 17.66 -20.37
N GLU A 192 -7.93 17.80 -20.20
CA GLU A 192 -8.80 18.56 -21.12
C GLU A 192 -8.43 20.04 -21.11
N ILE A 193 -8.40 20.67 -22.29
CA ILE A 193 -8.13 22.10 -22.47
C ILE A 193 -9.23 22.68 -23.37
N LYS A 194 -9.78 23.84 -22.98
CA LYS A 194 -10.74 24.62 -23.75
C LYS A 194 -10.21 26.05 -23.96
N GLY A 195 -10.66 26.73 -25.02
CA GLY A 195 -10.30 28.14 -25.27
C GLY A 195 -8.81 28.36 -25.55
N THR A 196 -8.14 27.39 -26.19
CA THR A 196 -6.71 27.45 -26.49
C THR A 196 -6.47 27.12 -27.96
N THR A 197 -5.72 27.98 -28.64
CA THR A 197 -5.30 27.82 -30.03
C THR A 197 -3.80 27.55 -30.08
N GLY A 198 -3.39 26.47 -30.73
CA GLY A 198 -1.99 26.15 -31.02
C GLY A 198 -1.62 26.61 -32.43
N THR A 199 -0.40 27.12 -32.60
CA THR A 199 0.22 27.52 -33.87
C THR A 199 1.51 26.74 -34.05
N VAL A 200 1.66 26.05 -35.18
CA VAL A 200 2.88 25.28 -35.48
C VAL A 200 4.08 26.21 -35.66
N ASN A 201 5.13 25.97 -34.90
CA ASN A 201 6.39 26.72 -34.91
C ASN A 201 7.59 25.75 -34.94
N THR A 202 7.77 25.05 -36.06
CA THR A 202 8.93 24.18 -36.31
C THR A 202 10.06 24.93 -37.02
N LYS A 203 11.31 24.48 -36.80
CA LYS A 203 12.46 24.89 -37.64
C LYS A 203 12.45 24.16 -39.00
N THR A 204 11.96 22.92 -39.04
CA THR A 204 11.82 22.06 -40.24
C THR A 204 10.34 21.72 -40.46
N ASP A 205 9.79 22.03 -41.63
CA ASP A 205 8.39 21.79 -42.02
C ASP A 205 8.28 20.43 -42.76
N PRO A 206 7.27 19.56 -42.48
CA PRO A 206 6.09 19.75 -41.62
C PRO A 206 6.10 19.04 -40.25
N LEU A 207 5.24 19.51 -39.33
CA LEU A 207 5.04 18.90 -38.01
C LEU A 207 4.15 17.65 -38.10
N THR A 208 4.65 16.49 -37.69
CA THR A 208 3.88 15.25 -37.69
C THR A 208 2.77 15.22 -36.63
N VAL A 209 1.54 14.92 -37.05
CA VAL A 209 0.39 14.59 -36.18
C VAL A 209 0.39 13.10 -35.93
N ARG A 210 0.30 12.69 -34.66
CA ARG A 210 0.41 11.29 -34.24
C ARG A 210 -0.85 10.79 -33.57
N SER A 211 -1.05 9.48 -33.59
CA SER A 211 -2.19 8.80 -32.96
C SER A 211 -2.16 8.80 -31.43
N GLY A 212 -1.04 9.22 -30.82
CA GLY A 212 -0.88 9.35 -29.37
C GLY A 212 0.26 10.31 -29.01
N PRO A 213 0.38 10.69 -27.72
CA PRO A 213 1.40 11.59 -27.22
C PRO A 213 2.75 10.85 -27.17
N GLY A 214 3.56 11.00 -28.22
CA GLY A 214 4.90 10.43 -28.29
C GLY A 214 5.38 10.19 -29.72
N ALA A 215 6.70 10.23 -29.94
CA ALA A 215 7.28 10.03 -31.27
C ALA A 215 7.13 8.59 -31.81
N SER A 216 6.87 7.61 -30.95
CA SER A 216 6.66 6.21 -31.30
C SER A 216 5.25 5.87 -31.81
N TYR A 217 4.30 6.79 -31.70
CA TYR A 217 2.94 6.61 -32.20
C TYR A 217 2.86 6.79 -33.72
N SER A 218 1.95 6.04 -34.35
CA SER A 218 1.73 6.09 -35.80
C SER A 218 1.37 7.49 -36.28
N SER A 219 1.93 7.87 -37.43
CA SER A 219 1.61 9.13 -38.10
C SER A 219 0.17 9.11 -38.63
N LEU A 220 -0.60 10.14 -38.31
CA LEU A 220 -1.94 10.39 -38.85
C LEU A 220 -1.92 11.39 -40.01
N GLY A 221 -0.84 12.16 -40.15
CA GLY A 221 -0.69 13.24 -41.12
C GLY A 221 0.31 14.29 -40.63
N THR A 222 0.27 15.48 -41.23
CA THR A 222 1.21 16.56 -40.92
C THR A 222 0.53 17.94 -40.90
N LEU A 223 1.11 18.89 -40.18
CA LEU A 223 0.69 20.30 -40.15
C LEU A 223 1.85 21.18 -40.61
N ALA A 224 1.58 22.07 -41.56
CA ALA A 224 2.56 23.04 -42.04
C ALA A 224 2.92 24.10 -40.99
N LYS A 225 4.10 24.71 -41.11
CA LYS A 225 4.50 25.83 -40.25
C LYS A 225 3.49 26.98 -40.32
N GLY A 226 3.19 27.59 -39.18
CA GLY A 226 2.19 28.66 -39.06
C GLY A 226 0.74 28.17 -39.05
N LYS A 227 0.47 26.89 -39.31
CA LYS A 227 -0.89 26.36 -39.23
C LYS A 227 -1.42 26.42 -37.80
N THR A 228 -2.64 26.92 -37.64
CA THR A 228 -3.34 26.99 -36.36
C THR A 228 -4.33 25.84 -36.18
N PHE A 229 -4.55 25.42 -34.94
CA PHE A 229 -5.52 24.39 -34.56
C PHE A 229 -6.00 24.57 -33.11
N ALA A 230 -7.21 24.10 -32.82
CA ALA A 230 -7.72 24.09 -31.45
C ALA A 230 -7.01 23.02 -30.62
N VAL A 231 -6.46 23.42 -29.46
CA VAL A 231 -5.90 22.50 -28.48
C VAL A 231 -7.03 22.02 -27.58
N THR A 232 -7.39 20.75 -27.72
CA THR A 232 -8.48 20.13 -26.95
C THR A 232 -7.99 19.45 -25.68
N GLY A 233 -6.67 19.32 -25.50
CA GLY A 233 -6.09 18.72 -24.31
C GLY A 233 -4.57 18.64 -24.38
N LYS A 234 -3.94 18.15 -23.32
CA LYS A 234 -2.49 17.88 -23.30
C LYS A 234 -2.16 16.61 -22.52
N ALA A 235 -1.04 16.00 -22.91
CA ALA A 235 -0.62 14.69 -22.44
C ALA A 235 0.92 14.58 -22.49
N GLN A 236 1.57 13.91 -21.53
CA GLN A 236 3.02 13.67 -21.56
C GLN A 236 3.32 12.29 -22.14
N ASP A 237 4.33 12.19 -23.00
CA ASP A 237 4.86 10.89 -23.40
C ASP A 237 5.75 10.26 -22.31
N SER A 238 6.24 9.04 -22.54
CA SER A 238 7.11 8.32 -21.59
C SER A 238 8.46 9.00 -21.34
N SER A 239 8.84 10.00 -22.14
CA SER A 239 10.03 10.84 -21.92
C SER A 239 9.74 12.11 -21.13
N GLY A 240 8.48 12.34 -20.74
CA GLY A 240 8.02 13.55 -20.07
C GLY A 240 7.76 14.73 -21.03
N THR A 241 7.90 14.53 -22.35
CA THR A 241 7.63 15.56 -23.35
C THR A 241 6.13 15.78 -23.45
N TRP A 242 5.69 17.04 -23.39
CA TRP A 242 4.28 17.38 -23.56
C TRP A 242 3.86 17.31 -25.04
N TRP A 243 2.64 16.84 -25.26
CA TRP A 243 1.95 16.78 -26.54
C TRP A 243 0.59 17.45 -26.43
N TYR A 244 0.27 18.30 -27.39
CA TYR A 244 -1.05 18.90 -27.51
C TYR A 244 -1.98 18.00 -28.31
N ARG A 245 -3.16 17.76 -27.75
CA ARG A 245 -4.23 17.01 -28.40
C ARG A 245 -5.05 17.93 -29.27
N LEU A 246 -5.38 17.47 -30.47
CA LEU A 246 -6.24 18.15 -31.43
C LEU A 246 -7.17 17.14 -32.11
N THR A 247 -8.21 17.65 -32.76
CA THR A 247 -8.99 16.85 -33.72
C THR A 247 -8.34 16.99 -35.09
N TYR A 248 -7.95 15.87 -35.70
CA TYR A 248 -7.33 15.83 -37.03
C TYR A 248 -8.07 14.83 -37.90
N SER A 249 -8.69 15.31 -38.99
CA SER A 249 -9.50 14.51 -39.93
C SER A 249 -10.53 13.59 -39.24
N GLY A 250 -11.26 14.13 -38.26
CA GLY A 250 -12.28 13.40 -37.51
C GLY A 250 -11.75 12.42 -36.45
N LYS A 251 -10.43 12.32 -36.27
CA LYS A 251 -9.77 11.45 -35.27
C LYS A 251 -9.06 12.30 -34.21
N THR A 252 -8.78 11.69 -33.06
CA THR A 252 -7.91 12.30 -32.05
C THR A 252 -6.46 12.21 -32.49
N GLY A 253 -5.80 13.36 -32.63
CA GLY A 253 -4.38 13.47 -32.95
C GLY A 253 -3.59 14.18 -31.86
N TYR A 254 -2.27 14.03 -31.89
CA TYR A 254 -1.33 14.68 -30.97
C TYR A 254 -0.15 15.26 -31.74
N VAL A 255 0.29 16.44 -31.33
CA VAL A 255 1.51 17.07 -31.84
C VAL A 255 2.42 17.49 -30.69
N SER A 256 3.73 17.40 -30.88
CA SER A 256 4.68 17.71 -29.80
C SER A 256 4.60 19.20 -29.45
N SER A 257 4.43 19.50 -28.16
CA SER A 257 4.39 20.87 -27.65
C SER A 257 5.67 21.66 -27.95
N LYS A 258 6.80 20.96 -28.13
CA LYS A 258 8.09 21.53 -28.54
C LYS A 258 7.99 22.40 -29.79
N TYR A 259 7.02 22.10 -30.65
CA TYR A 259 6.87 22.68 -31.97
C TYR A 259 5.57 23.48 -32.13
N VAL A 260 4.92 23.84 -31.03
CA VAL A 260 3.62 24.51 -31.04
C VAL A 260 3.61 25.64 -30.03
N THR A 261 3.33 26.85 -30.48
CA THR A 261 3.05 28.00 -29.62
C THR A 261 1.56 28.04 -29.31
N VAL A 262 1.17 28.22 -28.05
CA VAL A 262 -0.26 28.28 -27.68
C VAL A 262 -0.68 29.68 -27.23
N LYS A 263 -1.92 30.05 -27.56
CA LYS A 263 -2.58 31.29 -27.14
C LYS A 263 -3.91 30.93 -26.50
N THR A 264 -4.16 31.46 -25.30
CA THR A 264 -5.45 31.35 -24.60
C THR A 264 -6.29 32.60 -24.84
N ASP A 265 -7.61 32.48 -24.68
CA ASP A 265 -8.57 33.58 -24.88
C ASP A 265 -8.27 34.81 -23.98
N SER A 266 -7.49 34.65 -22.90
CA SER A 266 -7.03 35.72 -22.01
C SER A 266 -5.81 36.52 -22.51
N GLY A 267 -5.37 36.34 -23.76
CA GLY A 267 -4.30 37.15 -24.36
C GLY A 267 -2.87 36.84 -23.88
N ALA A 268 -2.67 35.79 -23.08
CA ALA A 268 -1.35 35.34 -22.65
C ALA A 268 -0.60 34.62 -23.79
N THR A 269 0.67 34.96 -23.99
CA THR A 269 1.60 34.34 -24.95
C THR A 269 2.69 33.54 -24.22
N GLU A 270 2.84 32.24 -24.55
CA GLU A 270 3.87 31.35 -23.97
C GLU A 270 5.19 31.34 -24.79
N LYS A 271 6.36 31.34 -24.10
CA LYS A 271 7.73 31.14 -24.66
C LYS A 271 8.18 29.68 -24.42
N PRO A 272 9.06 29.07 -25.25
CA PRO A 272 9.51 27.67 -25.11
C PRO A 272 10.10 27.31 -23.73
N GLN A 273 9.73 26.12 -23.22
CA GLN A 273 10.19 25.48 -21.98
C GLN A 273 11.67 25.06 -22.04
N ASN A 274 12.44 25.38 -20.97
CA ASN A 274 13.58 24.63 -20.36
C ASN A 274 14.54 25.52 -19.51
N SER A 275 14.16 26.73 -19.12
CA SER A 275 14.97 27.59 -18.24
C SER A 275 14.79 27.22 -16.76
N LYS A 276 15.89 27.16 -15.99
CA LYS A 276 15.85 26.92 -14.54
C LYS A 276 15.89 28.22 -13.77
N GLY A 277 15.04 28.34 -12.76
CA GLY A 277 15.07 29.44 -11.79
C GLY A 277 15.75 29.01 -10.49
N THR A 278 16.61 29.86 -9.94
CA THR A 278 17.20 29.72 -8.60
C THR A 278 16.74 30.87 -7.73
N VAL A 279 16.16 30.59 -6.56
CA VAL A 279 15.70 31.64 -5.63
C VAL A 279 16.87 32.47 -5.14
N ASN A 280 16.79 33.78 -5.33
CA ASN A 280 17.81 34.76 -4.98
C ASN A 280 17.19 35.93 -4.19
N THR A 281 16.69 35.64 -2.99
CA THR A 281 16.11 36.62 -2.06
C THR A 281 17.16 37.22 -1.12
N LYS A 282 16.93 38.46 -0.65
CA LYS A 282 17.72 39.07 0.45
C LYS A 282 17.31 38.51 1.82
N SER A 283 16.02 38.19 2.02
CA SER A 283 15.45 37.58 3.22
C SER A 283 14.59 36.37 2.84
N ASP A 284 14.70 35.29 3.61
CA ASP A 284 13.97 34.04 3.34
C ASP A 284 12.63 33.93 4.09
N PRO A 285 11.63 33.22 3.50
CA PRO A 285 11.64 32.53 2.19
C PRO A 285 10.90 33.28 1.06
N LEU A 286 11.14 32.93 -0.22
CA LEU A 286 10.37 33.41 -1.38
C LEU A 286 8.97 32.82 -1.38
N THR A 287 7.93 33.66 -1.43
CA THR A 287 6.54 33.19 -1.43
C THR A 287 6.12 32.66 -2.81
N VAL A 288 5.55 31.45 -2.83
CA VAL A 288 4.88 30.86 -3.99
C VAL A 288 3.38 31.18 -3.90
N ARG A 289 2.81 31.79 -4.95
CA ARG A 289 1.42 32.27 -4.98
C ARG A 289 0.58 31.48 -5.98
N SER A 290 -0.74 31.49 -5.77
CA SER A 290 -1.70 30.82 -6.67
C SER A 290 -1.87 31.51 -8.03
N GLY A 291 -1.41 32.76 -8.18
CA GLY A 291 -1.45 33.53 -9.41
C GLY A 291 -0.35 34.60 -9.49
N PRO A 292 -0.17 35.25 -10.64
CA PRO A 292 0.87 36.26 -10.88
C PRO A 292 0.46 37.60 -10.25
N GLY A 293 0.99 37.90 -9.06
CA GLY A 293 0.76 39.15 -8.34
C GLY A 293 0.75 38.96 -6.83
N THR A 294 1.03 40.02 -6.06
CA THR A 294 1.02 39.96 -4.59
C THR A 294 -0.38 39.86 -3.98
N SER A 295 -1.42 40.15 -4.76
CA SER A 295 -2.83 39.99 -4.40
C SER A 295 -3.31 38.52 -4.37
N TYR A 296 -2.57 37.60 -5.00
CA TYR A 296 -2.90 36.18 -4.99
C TYR A 296 -2.45 35.48 -3.72
N GLY A 297 -3.27 34.53 -3.24
CA GLY A 297 -3.02 33.78 -2.02
C GLY A 297 -1.69 33.00 -2.04
N SER A 298 -1.01 32.98 -0.91
CA SER A 298 0.19 32.16 -0.71
C SER A 298 -0.19 30.68 -0.71
N ILE A 299 0.52 29.88 -1.51
CA ILE A 299 0.34 28.42 -1.59
C ILE A 299 1.56 27.64 -1.08
N GLY A 300 2.59 28.35 -0.64
CA GLY A 300 3.82 27.82 -0.05
C GLY A 300 4.99 28.78 -0.21
N THR A 301 6.20 28.31 0.05
CA THR A 301 7.42 29.12 -0.01
C THR A 301 8.61 28.30 -0.56
N LEU A 302 9.61 28.99 -1.11
CA LEU A 302 10.89 28.43 -1.55
C LEU A 302 12.02 29.17 -0.83
N ALA A 303 12.94 28.44 -0.21
CA ALA A 303 14.12 29.03 0.42
C ALA A 303 15.13 29.55 -0.61
N LYS A 304 16.01 30.48 -0.20
CA LYS A 304 17.13 30.97 -0.99
C LYS A 304 17.99 29.81 -1.47
N GLY A 305 18.45 29.89 -2.71
CA GLY A 305 19.22 28.83 -3.37
C GLY A 305 18.38 27.65 -3.86
N LYS A 306 17.07 27.56 -3.56
CA LYS A 306 16.23 26.51 -4.16
C LYS A 306 16.12 26.72 -5.66
N THR A 307 16.36 25.65 -6.42
CA THR A 307 16.18 25.63 -7.86
C THR A 307 14.83 25.02 -8.23
N PHE A 308 14.17 25.54 -9.26
CA PHE A 308 12.93 25.01 -9.80
C PHE A 308 12.89 25.19 -11.32
N GLU A 309 12.13 24.33 -11.99
CA GLU A 309 11.87 24.47 -13.42
C GLU A 309 10.87 25.61 -13.64
N ILE A 310 11.22 26.55 -14.53
CA ILE A 310 10.29 27.60 -14.95
C ILE A 310 9.42 26.98 -16.05
N VAL A 311 8.16 26.71 -15.69
CA VAL A 311 7.18 26.09 -16.60
C VAL A 311 6.30 27.13 -17.30
N GLY A 312 6.58 28.42 -17.10
CA GLY A 312 5.91 29.53 -17.76
C GLY A 312 6.21 30.87 -17.09
N SER A 313 5.64 31.96 -17.61
CA SER A 313 5.69 33.26 -16.95
C SER A 313 4.42 34.07 -17.22
N ALA A 314 4.11 35.03 -16.37
CA ALA A 314 2.97 35.93 -16.53
C ALA A 314 3.30 37.30 -15.92
N LYS A 315 2.64 38.37 -16.41
CA LYS A 315 2.71 39.69 -15.79
C LYS A 315 1.51 39.89 -14.88
N ASP A 316 1.70 40.54 -13.73
CA ASP A 316 0.58 41.01 -12.91
C ASP A 316 -0.03 42.30 -13.47
N THR A 317 -1.08 42.82 -12.81
CA THR A 317 -1.78 44.05 -13.22
C THR A 317 -0.90 45.30 -13.20
N SER A 318 0.24 45.27 -12.51
CA SER A 318 1.24 46.34 -12.51
C SER A 318 2.33 46.16 -13.57
N GLY A 319 2.25 45.09 -14.37
CA GLY A 319 3.22 44.77 -15.41
C GLY A 319 4.46 44.02 -14.92
N LYS A 320 4.54 43.66 -13.63
CA LYS A 320 5.69 42.91 -13.07
C LYS A 320 5.65 41.45 -13.47
N LEU A 321 6.82 40.88 -13.76
CA LEU A 321 6.98 39.51 -14.24
C LEU A 321 7.00 38.48 -13.09
N TRP A 322 6.31 37.36 -13.32
CA TRP A 322 6.22 36.22 -12.42
C TRP A 322 6.58 34.93 -13.16
N TYR A 323 7.41 34.09 -12.56
CA TYR A 323 7.72 32.75 -13.07
C TYR A 323 6.76 31.71 -12.51
N LYS A 324 6.23 30.87 -13.38
CA LYS A 324 5.33 29.77 -13.07
C LYS A 324 6.16 28.50 -12.81
N LEU A 325 5.79 27.74 -11.79
CA LEU A 325 6.39 26.46 -11.42
C LEU A 325 5.31 25.44 -11.01
N THR A 326 5.70 24.17 -10.96
CA THR A 326 4.89 23.14 -10.29
C THR A 326 5.27 23.08 -8.81
N TYR A 327 4.30 23.23 -7.93
CA TYR A 327 4.48 23.23 -6.49
C TYR A 327 3.39 22.38 -5.83
N ASN A 328 3.78 21.29 -5.16
CA ASN A 328 2.88 20.32 -4.52
C ASN A 328 1.75 19.81 -5.45
N GLY A 329 2.09 19.47 -6.70
CA GLY A 329 1.15 18.90 -7.66
C GLY A 329 0.18 19.90 -8.33
N ARG A 330 0.31 21.21 -8.05
CA ARG A 330 -0.46 22.29 -8.69
C ARG A 330 0.47 23.40 -9.22
N PHE A 331 -0.06 24.35 -9.99
CA PHE A 331 0.73 25.50 -10.43
C PHE A 331 0.86 26.56 -9.34
N GLY A 332 2.06 27.12 -9.24
CA GLY A 332 2.39 28.28 -8.42
C GLY A 332 3.17 29.32 -9.22
N TYR A 333 3.22 30.53 -8.68
CA TYR A 333 3.93 31.67 -9.26
C TYR A 333 4.87 32.29 -8.23
N VAL A 334 6.08 32.63 -8.65
CA VAL A 334 7.05 33.39 -7.85
C VAL A 334 7.48 34.63 -8.61
N SER A 335 7.75 35.74 -7.92
CA SER A 335 8.15 36.98 -8.58
C SER A 335 9.53 36.81 -9.21
N ALA A 336 9.66 37.24 -10.47
CA ALA A 336 10.91 37.14 -11.22
C ALA A 336 12.05 37.97 -10.61
N ASP A 337 11.70 39.05 -9.89
CA ASP A 337 12.62 39.93 -9.15
C ASP A 337 13.51 39.17 -8.15
N TYR A 338 13.09 37.96 -7.74
CA TYR A 338 13.76 37.13 -6.74
C TYR A 338 14.30 35.81 -7.29
N VAL A 339 14.47 35.69 -8.60
CA VAL A 339 14.85 34.43 -9.26
C VAL A 339 15.97 34.67 -10.27
N LYS A 340 17.10 33.98 -10.10
CA LYS A 340 18.18 33.92 -11.08
C LYS A 340 17.91 32.81 -12.09
N VAL A 341 17.91 33.13 -13.39
CA VAL A 341 17.63 32.17 -14.46
C VAL A 341 18.94 31.67 -15.12
N THR A 342 19.03 30.37 -15.41
CA THR A 342 20.09 29.77 -16.24
C THR A 342 19.50 28.90 -17.35
N ASP A 343 19.99 29.09 -18.57
CA ASP A 343 19.65 28.31 -19.77
C ASP A 343 20.75 27.24 -20.03
N LYS A 344 20.39 26.07 -20.57
CA LYS A 344 21.33 24.99 -20.86
C LYS A 344 21.69 24.99 -22.35
N GLU A 345 22.95 25.27 -22.70
CA GLU A 345 23.55 24.88 -23.99
C GLU A 345 24.45 23.64 -23.84
N ASP A 346 24.66 22.94 -24.96
CA ASP A 346 25.03 21.53 -25.14
C ASP A 346 26.48 21.32 -25.63
N SER A 347 26.95 20.06 -25.60
CA SER A 347 28.10 19.39 -26.29
C SER A 347 29.14 18.78 -25.32
N GLY A 348 29.58 17.51 -25.41
CA GLY A 348 29.27 16.39 -26.31
C GLY A 348 30.10 15.12 -25.96
N ASN A 349 29.57 13.94 -26.34
CA ASN A 349 30.15 12.59 -26.64
C ASN A 349 31.38 12.05 -25.86
N THR A 350 31.47 10.79 -25.36
CA THR A 350 31.25 9.46 -25.97
C THR A 350 31.35 8.36 -24.87
N GLY A 351 30.66 7.21 -25.05
CA GLY A 351 31.16 5.90 -24.57
C GLY A 351 30.45 5.18 -23.39
N ASP A 352 29.54 4.28 -23.74
CA ASP A 352 29.23 2.95 -23.13
C ASP A 352 28.55 2.79 -21.75
N ASN A 353 27.82 1.67 -21.68
CA ASN A 353 26.76 1.22 -20.77
C ASN A 353 27.03 1.29 -19.25
N THR A 354 26.02 1.78 -18.51
CA THR A 354 25.29 1.00 -17.48
C THR A 354 24.05 1.77 -17.01
N GLY A 355 22.93 1.06 -16.92
CA GLY A 355 21.64 1.63 -16.52
C GLY A 355 21.64 2.10 -15.06
N GLY A 356 21.28 3.36 -14.87
CA GLY A 356 21.07 3.95 -13.55
C GLY A 356 20.14 5.16 -13.67
N THR A 357 18.87 4.98 -13.35
CA THR A 357 17.91 6.09 -13.21
C THR A 357 18.32 6.87 -11.96
N SER A 358 19.10 7.94 -12.12
CA SER A 358 19.46 8.84 -11.03
C SER A 358 18.19 9.59 -10.57
N SER A 359 17.55 9.09 -9.53
CA SER A 359 16.68 9.90 -8.67
C SER A 359 17.52 11.03 -8.07
N LYS A 360 16.92 12.14 -7.68
CA LYS A 360 17.63 13.24 -6.97
C LYS A 360 17.24 13.23 -5.49
N PRO A 361 18.11 13.73 -4.60
CA PRO A 361 17.85 13.75 -3.16
C PRO A 361 16.53 14.46 -2.82
N VAL A 362 15.76 13.89 -1.89
CA VAL A 362 14.45 14.36 -1.43
C VAL A 362 14.61 15.03 -0.07
N THR A 363 14.35 16.34 0.01
CA THR A 363 14.35 17.08 1.28
C THR A 363 12.91 17.31 1.77
N PHE A 364 12.62 17.01 3.03
CA PHE A 364 11.31 17.19 3.66
C PHE A 364 11.45 17.61 5.13
N GLN A 365 10.39 18.19 5.70
CA GLN A 365 10.37 18.55 7.13
C GLN A 365 9.64 17.49 7.93
N MET A 366 10.28 17.04 9.00
CA MET A 366 9.72 16.12 9.97
C MET A 366 9.47 16.85 11.28
N GLY A 367 8.24 16.77 11.76
CA GLY A 367 7.85 17.23 13.08
C GLY A 367 7.85 16.07 14.07
N THR A 368 8.45 16.26 15.24
CA THR A 368 8.36 15.32 16.37
C THR A 368 7.58 15.98 17.51
N THR A 369 6.50 15.35 17.97
CA THR A 369 5.67 15.90 19.04
C THR A 369 6.40 15.90 20.38
N THR A 370 6.31 16.98 21.16
CA THR A 370 7.01 17.14 22.44
C THR A 370 6.07 17.14 23.65
N ALA A 371 4.76 17.29 23.44
CA ALA A 371 3.75 17.36 24.49
C ALA A 371 3.72 16.08 25.37
N PRO A 372 3.98 16.17 26.70
CA PRO A 372 4.03 15.00 27.59
C PRO A 372 2.73 14.20 27.65
N SER A 373 1.58 14.88 27.62
CA SER A 373 0.25 14.29 27.65
C SER A 373 -0.32 13.96 26.25
N GLY A 374 0.53 14.00 25.22
CA GLY A 374 0.11 13.91 23.83
C GLY A 374 -0.38 15.24 23.24
N LEU A 375 -0.26 15.37 21.92
CA LEU A 375 -0.56 16.56 21.14
C LEU A 375 -1.85 16.36 20.33
N ASN A 376 -2.84 17.20 20.58
CA ASN A 376 -4.11 17.16 19.86
C ASN A 376 -3.93 17.56 18.38
N VAL A 377 -4.45 16.71 17.50
CA VAL A 377 -4.59 16.98 16.07
C VAL A 377 -5.95 17.61 15.82
N ARG A 378 -5.98 18.69 15.06
CA ARG A 378 -7.20 19.45 14.79
C ARG A 378 -7.54 19.51 13.32
N SER A 379 -8.80 19.77 13.01
CA SER A 379 -9.31 19.90 11.64
C SER A 379 -8.92 21.20 10.93
N GLY A 380 -8.34 22.17 11.66
CA GLY A 380 -7.84 23.43 11.16
C GLY A 380 -6.83 24.07 12.14
N PRO A 381 -6.18 25.18 11.74
CA PRO A 381 -5.16 25.84 12.55
C PRO A 381 -5.79 26.68 13.67
N GLY A 382 -5.85 26.13 14.88
CA GLY A 382 -6.36 26.82 16.06
C GLY A 382 -7.08 25.89 17.04
N THR A 383 -7.17 26.29 18.31
CA THR A 383 -7.82 25.48 19.36
C THR A 383 -9.35 25.46 19.27
N ASN A 384 -9.95 26.33 18.46
CA ASN A 384 -11.36 26.37 18.13
C ASN A 384 -11.79 25.29 17.14
N TYR A 385 -10.86 24.68 16.40
CA TYR A 385 -11.16 23.60 15.47
C TYR A 385 -11.35 22.25 16.19
N SER A 386 -12.23 21.41 15.64
CA SER A 386 -12.55 20.10 16.21
C SER A 386 -11.32 19.20 16.32
N ARG A 387 -11.19 18.52 17.46
CA ARG A 387 -10.15 17.51 17.70
C ARG A 387 -10.43 16.28 16.84
N LEU A 388 -9.46 15.90 16.02
CA LEU A 388 -9.49 14.69 15.20
C LEU A 388 -8.95 13.49 15.97
N THR A 389 -7.81 13.66 16.63
CA THR A 389 -7.14 12.65 17.46
C THR A 389 -6.11 13.30 18.39
N THR A 390 -5.34 12.50 19.12
CA THR A 390 -4.20 12.92 19.94
C THR A 390 -2.99 12.06 19.59
N LEU A 391 -1.86 12.70 19.25
CA LEU A 391 -0.59 12.02 18.97
C LEU A 391 0.23 11.89 20.27
N PRO A 392 0.74 10.72 20.64
CA PRO A 392 1.64 10.56 21.78
C PRO A 392 2.90 11.43 21.66
N LYS A 393 3.58 11.72 22.79
CA LYS A 393 4.92 12.34 22.78
C LYS A 393 5.89 11.52 21.92
N GLY A 394 6.72 12.20 21.13
CA GLY A 394 7.72 11.57 20.27
C GLY A 394 7.19 11.07 18.92
N THR A 395 5.91 11.29 18.62
CA THR A 395 5.33 10.90 17.33
C THR A 395 5.92 11.76 16.22
N ALA A 396 6.45 11.11 15.19
CA ALA A 396 7.02 11.77 14.01
C ALA A 396 5.95 11.92 12.91
N VAL A 397 5.87 13.11 12.30
CA VAL A 397 4.95 13.40 11.19
C VAL A 397 5.67 14.18 10.08
N THR A 398 5.35 13.87 8.82
CA THR A 398 5.82 14.69 7.70
C THR A 398 5.03 15.98 7.65
N ILE A 399 5.70 17.10 7.87
CA ILE A 399 5.11 18.43 7.76
C ILE A 399 4.94 18.75 6.28
N THR A 400 3.69 18.94 5.87
CA THR A 400 3.29 19.28 4.49
C THR A 400 2.95 20.76 4.32
N GLY A 401 2.97 21.52 5.42
CA GLY A 401 2.81 22.97 5.41
C GLY A 401 2.64 23.53 6.81
N SER A 402 2.32 24.82 6.90
CA SER A 402 2.00 25.51 8.14
C SER A 402 0.93 26.57 7.90
N ALA A 403 0.13 26.87 8.91
CA ALA A 403 -0.83 27.96 8.89
C ALA A 403 -0.80 28.71 10.22
N LYS A 404 -1.07 30.01 10.20
CA LYS A 404 -1.16 30.85 11.39
C LYS A 404 -2.62 30.91 11.84
N ALA A 405 -2.88 30.61 13.10
CA ALA A 405 -4.21 30.71 13.71
C ALA A 405 -4.55 32.16 14.06
N SER A 406 -5.80 32.42 14.43
CA SER A 406 -6.29 33.76 14.81
C SER A 406 -5.63 34.32 16.07
N ASP A 407 -5.12 33.45 16.95
CA ASP A 407 -4.31 33.80 18.12
C ASP A 407 -2.83 34.12 17.77
N GLY A 408 -2.48 34.08 16.49
CA GLY A 408 -1.14 34.32 16.00
C GLY A 408 -0.18 33.12 16.10
N LYS A 409 -0.61 31.98 16.66
CA LYS A 409 0.23 30.79 16.76
C LYS A 409 0.35 30.05 15.43
N VAL A 410 1.50 29.42 15.18
CA VAL A 410 1.71 28.58 14.00
C VAL A 410 1.21 27.16 14.28
N TRP A 411 0.59 26.57 13.28
CA TRP A 411 0.12 25.19 13.28
C TRP A 411 0.72 24.47 12.09
N TYR A 412 1.45 23.39 12.33
CA TYR A 412 1.98 22.53 11.27
C TYR A 412 0.88 21.62 10.73
N LYS A 413 0.86 21.51 9.41
CA LYS A 413 -0.08 20.69 8.67
C LYS A 413 0.59 19.38 8.27
N TYR A 414 -0.13 18.27 8.38
CA TYR A 414 0.30 16.96 7.88
C TYR A 414 -0.89 16.16 7.34
N GLN A 415 -0.62 15.11 6.56
CA GLN A 415 -1.68 14.23 6.04
C GLN A 415 -2.20 13.32 7.16
N TYR A 416 -3.35 13.66 7.74
CA TYR A 416 -3.98 12.86 8.80
C TYR A 416 -4.66 11.60 8.24
N SER A 417 -5.37 11.72 7.11
CA SER A 417 -5.99 10.61 6.38
C SER A 417 -5.98 10.88 4.88
N ALA A 418 -6.34 9.92 4.04
CA ALA A 418 -6.40 10.10 2.57
C ALA A 418 -7.16 11.34 2.10
N ALA A 419 -8.20 11.71 2.84
CA ALA A 419 -9.14 12.76 2.46
C ALA A 419 -9.02 14.03 3.33
N LYS A 420 -8.14 14.03 4.34
CA LYS A 420 -8.13 15.10 5.35
C LYS A 420 -6.73 15.38 5.89
N ASP A 421 -6.41 16.67 5.93
CA ASP A 421 -5.23 17.18 6.64
C ASP A 421 -5.53 17.33 8.14
N GLY A 422 -4.50 17.14 8.96
CA GLY A 422 -4.49 17.44 10.38
C GLY A 422 -3.55 18.61 10.69
N TYR A 423 -3.89 19.36 11.73
CA TYR A 423 -3.10 20.49 12.21
C TYR A 423 -2.64 20.26 13.65
N ILE A 424 -1.36 20.48 13.91
CA ILE A 424 -0.73 20.38 15.24
C ILE A 424 -0.01 21.67 15.59
N CYS A 425 -0.14 22.14 16.82
CA CYS A 425 0.43 23.42 17.24
C CYS A 425 1.96 23.36 17.26
N SER A 426 2.63 24.36 16.68
CA SER A 426 4.08 24.39 16.53
C SER A 426 4.83 24.40 17.86
N ASP A 427 4.23 24.96 18.92
CA ASP A 427 4.81 25.04 20.26
C ASP A 427 5.16 23.66 20.83
N TYR A 428 4.51 22.60 20.32
CA TYR A 428 4.68 21.23 20.78
C TYR A 428 5.30 20.32 19.71
N VAL A 429 6.04 20.89 18.75
CA VAL A 429 6.66 20.14 17.65
C VAL A 429 8.08 20.62 17.42
N THR A 430 9.04 19.71 17.53
CA THR A 430 10.41 19.95 17.06
C THR A 430 10.48 19.62 15.58
N VAL A 431 10.98 20.53 14.75
CA VAL A 431 11.08 20.32 13.29
C VAL A 431 12.53 20.05 12.88
N LYS A 432 12.77 18.91 12.20
CA LYS A 432 14.04 18.56 11.57
C LYS A 432 13.86 18.53 10.05
N THR A 433 14.76 19.19 9.33
CA THR A 433 14.84 19.01 7.87
C THR A 433 15.65 17.74 7.61
N VAL A 434 15.05 16.81 6.86
CA VAL A 434 15.66 15.53 6.50
C VAL A 434 15.89 15.53 5.00
N THR A 435 17.12 15.20 4.59
CA THR A 435 17.47 14.97 3.19
C THR A 435 17.73 13.49 3.00
N SER A 436 16.91 12.86 2.18
CA SER A 436 17.09 11.50 1.72
C SER A 436 17.91 11.53 0.43
N ASP A 437 18.99 10.78 0.37
CA ASP A 437 19.79 10.67 -0.85
C ASP A 437 19.08 9.85 -1.93
N SER A 438 19.55 10.02 -3.16
CA SER A 438 18.98 9.39 -4.34
C SER A 438 19.09 7.88 -4.35
N GLU A 439 20.22 7.37 -3.88
CA GLU A 439 20.55 5.96 -3.77
C GLU A 439 19.55 5.28 -2.84
N PHE A 440 19.25 5.89 -1.70
CA PHE A 440 18.25 5.43 -0.76
C PHE A 440 16.84 5.42 -1.35
N GLU A 441 16.40 6.48 -2.05
CA GLU A 441 15.08 6.50 -2.70
C GLU A 441 14.93 5.41 -3.76
N SER A 442 15.99 5.19 -4.55
CA SER A 442 16.05 4.14 -5.56
C SER A 442 16.01 2.76 -4.90
N TYR A 443 16.78 2.58 -3.83
CA TYR A 443 16.80 1.36 -3.03
C TYR A 443 15.41 1.07 -2.43
N MET A 444 14.76 2.03 -1.76
CA MET A 444 13.41 1.87 -1.20
C MET A 444 12.37 1.50 -2.27
N THR A 445 12.48 2.09 -3.46
CA THR A 445 11.61 1.77 -4.59
C THR A 445 11.86 0.37 -5.12
N SER A 446 13.12 -0.05 -5.23
CA SER A 446 13.50 -1.43 -5.63
C SER A 446 13.03 -2.48 -4.62
N GLN A 447 13.02 -2.12 -3.33
CA GLN A 447 12.48 -2.96 -2.26
C GLN A 447 10.95 -3.03 -2.33
N GLY A 448 10.27 -2.15 -3.06
CA GLY A 448 8.81 -2.17 -3.20
C GLY A 448 8.05 -1.51 -2.04
N PHE A 449 8.69 -0.63 -1.28
CA PHE A 449 8.01 0.11 -0.21
C PHE A 449 7.00 1.13 -0.78
N PRO A 450 5.75 1.14 -0.29
CA PRO A 450 4.80 2.21 -0.58
C PRO A 450 5.26 3.56 0.00
N GLU A 451 4.85 4.68 -0.61
CA GLU A 451 5.19 6.03 -0.10
C GLU A 451 4.72 6.27 1.35
N SER A 452 3.71 5.55 1.82
CA SER A 452 3.25 5.65 3.22
C SER A 452 4.26 5.12 4.26
N TYR A 453 5.29 4.37 3.84
CA TYR A 453 6.37 3.88 4.69
C TYR A 453 7.59 4.80 4.67
N LYS A 454 7.88 5.38 3.50
CA LYS A 454 9.15 6.06 3.24
C LYS A 454 9.46 7.22 4.20
N PRO A 455 8.50 8.04 4.70
CA PRO A 455 8.83 9.10 5.66
C PRO A 455 9.59 8.61 6.90
N GLY A 456 9.14 7.53 7.54
CA GLY A 456 9.83 6.97 8.69
C GLY A 456 11.20 6.38 8.32
N LEU A 457 11.27 5.67 7.19
CA LEU A 457 12.52 5.07 6.72
C LEU A 457 13.58 6.10 6.35
N ARG A 458 13.20 7.21 5.72
CA ARG A 458 14.10 8.32 5.40
C ARG A 458 14.68 8.97 6.66
N VAL A 459 13.87 9.11 7.71
CA VAL A 459 14.35 9.61 9.01
C VAL A 459 15.39 8.66 9.59
N LEU A 460 15.06 7.37 9.62
CA LEU A 460 15.96 6.36 10.15
C LEU A 460 17.27 6.29 9.35
N HIS A 461 17.20 6.32 8.02
CA HIS A 461 18.38 6.35 7.15
C HIS A 461 19.26 7.58 7.35
N ALA A 462 18.64 8.76 7.47
CA ALA A 462 19.39 9.98 7.72
C ALA A 462 20.09 9.99 9.09
N SER A 463 19.55 9.29 10.09
CA SER A 463 20.22 9.08 11.38
C SER A 463 21.23 7.92 11.35
N HIS A 464 20.94 6.88 10.57
CA HIS A 464 21.69 5.62 10.50
C HIS A 464 21.93 5.20 9.05
N PRO A 465 22.91 5.81 8.35
CA PRO A 465 23.09 5.60 6.91
C PRO A 465 23.50 4.16 6.54
N GLN A 466 23.97 3.38 7.50
CA GLN A 466 24.35 1.97 7.28
C GLN A 466 23.19 0.99 7.48
N TRP A 467 22.07 1.42 8.07
CA TRP A 467 20.93 0.53 8.29
C TRP A 467 20.30 0.09 6.96
N ILE A 468 19.93 -1.18 6.90
CA ILE A 468 19.43 -1.82 5.69
C ILE A 468 17.95 -2.15 5.89
N PHE A 469 17.07 -1.43 5.20
CA PHE A 469 15.63 -1.68 5.24
C PHE A 469 15.21 -2.54 4.05
N LYS A 470 14.83 -3.78 4.30
CA LYS A 470 14.29 -4.70 3.30
C LYS A 470 12.79 -4.79 3.45
N SER A 471 12.05 -4.73 2.34
CA SER A 471 10.62 -5.00 2.38
C SER A 471 10.35 -6.49 2.22
N TYR A 472 9.29 -6.96 2.84
CA TYR A 472 8.74 -8.30 2.61
C TYR A 472 7.26 -8.18 2.26
N ASN A 473 6.90 -8.37 0.99
CA ASN A 473 5.50 -8.44 0.60
C ASN A 473 4.89 -9.77 1.07
N VAL A 474 3.88 -9.69 1.95
CA VAL A 474 3.26 -10.88 2.55
C VAL A 474 2.37 -11.67 1.58
N GLY A 475 1.97 -11.07 0.45
CA GLY A 475 1.20 -11.72 -0.62
C GLY A 475 -0.32 -11.78 -0.41
N TYR A 476 -0.85 -11.21 0.66
CA TYR A 476 -2.28 -11.13 0.96
C TYR A 476 -2.69 -9.75 1.50
N THR A 477 -3.99 -9.50 1.57
CA THR A 477 -4.53 -8.18 1.94
C THR A 477 -4.45 -7.93 3.44
N TRP A 478 -4.36 -6.65 3.82
CA TRP A 478 -4.45 -6.19 5.20
C TRP A 478 -5.69 -6.74 5.93
N SER A 479 -6.85 -6.68 5.28
CA SER A 479 -8.12 -7.18 5.85
C SER A 479 -8.07 -8.68 6.14
N GLN A 480 -7.45 -9.48 5.26
CA GLN A 480 -7.26 -10.91 5.51
C GLN A 480 -6.34 -11.18 6.71
N ALA A 481 -5.29 -10.39 6.90
CA ALA A 481 -4.38 -10.51 8.04
C ALA A 481 -5.11 -10.20 9.37
N ILE A 482 -5.83 -9.07 9.41
CA ILE A 482 -6.60 -8.64 10.58
C ILE A 482 -7.66 -9.68 10.92
N SER A 483 -8.43 -10.16 9.94
CA SER A 483 -9.46 -11.18 10.16
C SER A 483 -8.91 -12.47 10.77
N LYS A 484 -7.63 -12.81 10.54
CA LYS A 484 -6.98 -13.98 11.13
C LYS A 484 -6.51 -13.70 12.56
N GLU A 485 -5.92 -12.54 12.82
CA GLU A 485 -5.48 -12.14 14.16
C GLU A 485 -6.65 -11.88 15.13
N THR A 486 -7.82 -11.48 14.63
CA THR A 486 -9.01 -11.21 15.45
C THR A 486 -10.03 -12.35 15.44
N ALA A 487 -9.72 -13.49 14.80
CA ALA A 487 -10.63 -14.62 14.72
C ALA A 487 -10.92 -15.27 16.09
N ASN A 488 -9.96 -15.20 17.01
CA ASN A 488 -10.12 -15.65 18.39
C ASN A 488 -9.74 -14.51 19.35
N VAL A 489 -10.64 -14.19 20.28
CA VAL A 489 -10.48 -13.08 21.22
C VAL A 489 -9.29 -13.26 22.18
N SER A 490 -8.80 -14.49 22.39
CA SER A 490 -7.65 -14.74 23.25
C SER A 490 -6.29 -14.67 22.52
N THR A 491 -6.27 -14.52 21.18
CA THR A 491 -5.01 -14.45 20.41
C THR A 491 -4.20 -13.20 20.74
N ASN A 492 -4.88 -12.08 20.97
CA ASN A 492 -4.27 -10.78 21.23
C ASN A 492 -4.83 -10.18 22.52
N LEU A 493 -3.98 -9.97 23.51
CA LEU A 493 -4.34 -9.51 24.84
C LEU A 493 -3.68 -8.16 25.16
N VAL A 494 -4.32 -7.40 26.04
CA VAL A 494 -3.82 -6.16 26.65
C VAL A 494 -3.81 -6.29 28.18
N SER A 495 -2.83 -5.66 28.81
CA SER A 495 -2.69 -5.64 30.27
C SER A 495 -3.91 -4.99 30.93
N SER A 496 -4.23 -5.40 32.16
CA SER A 496 -5.28 -4.80 32.99
C SER A 496 -5.06 -3.30 33.24
N SER A 497 -3.80 -2.84 33.21
CA SER A 497 -3.39 -1.44 33.31
C SER A 497 -3.60 -0.61 32.04
N SER A 498 -3.93 -1.24 30.91
CA SER A 498 -4.20 -0.52 29.65
C SER A 498 -5.54 0.22 29.70
N PRO A 499 -5.74 1.29 28.90
CA PRO A 499 -7.02 1.97 28.81
C PRO A 499 -8.19 1.01 28.53
N VAL A 500 -9.34 1.25 29.16
CA VAL A 500 -10.53 0.41 28.95
C VAL A 500 -10.96 0.40 27.47
N SER A 501 -10.73 1.50 26.73
CA SER A 501 -10.99 1.58 25.29
C SER A 501 -10.20 0.58 24.44
N TYR A 502 -9.17 -0.05 25.01
CA TYR A 502 -8.36 -1.05 24.30
C TYR A 502 -8.98 -2.46 24.40
N ARG A 503 -9.92 -2.67 25.31
CA ARG A 503 -10.55 -3.97 25.55
C ARG A 503 -11.58 -4.25 24.45
N SER A 504 -11.58 -5.47 23.94
CA SER A 504 -12.54 -5.93 22.94
C SER A 504 -13.95 -5.97 23.51
N THR A 505 -14.95 -5.63 22.69
CA THR A 505 -16.37 -5.85 23.00
C THR A 505 -16.97 -6.98 22.16
N ALA A 506 -16.13 -7.79 21.51
CA ALA A 506 -16.58 -8.92 20.70
C ALA A 506 -17.22 -10.02 21.58
N PRO A 507 -18.14 -10.83 21.03
CA PRO A 507 -18.69 -11.99 21.73
C PRO A 507 -17.60 -12.88 22.34
N GLY A 508 -17.80 -13.31 23.58
CA GLY A 508 -16.82 -14.08 24.36
C GLY A 508 -15.86 -13.24 25.19
N SER A 509 -15.65 -11.97 24.84
CA SER A 509 -14.77 -11.06 25.60
C SER A 509 -15.52 -10.08 26.51
N TYR A 510 -16.76 -9.70 26.15
CA TYR A 510 -17.57 -8.74 26.89
C TYR A 510 -19.02 -9.24 27.04
N ASN A 511 -19.55 -9.15 28.26
CA ASN A 511 -20.95 -9.42 28.56
C ASN A 511 -21.71 -8.10 28.67
N SER A 512 -22.60 -7.84 27.71
CA SER A 512 -23.37 -6.60 27.65
C SER A 512 -24.44 -6.49 28.75
N ALA A 513 -24.93 -7.60 29.30
CA ALA A 513 -25.92 -7.61 30.37
C ALA A 513 -25.31 -7.20 31.72
N THR A 514 -24.13 -7.73 32.04
CA THR A 514 -23.41 -7.44 33.29
C THR A 514 -22.43 -6.27 33.18
N LYS A 515 -22.16 -5.80 31.96
CA LYS A 515 -21.15 -4.76 31.65
C LYS A 515 -19.73 -5.15 32.13
N THR A 516 -19.39 -6.43 32.04
CA THR A 516 -18.09 -6.96 32.48
C THR A 516 -17.32 -7.60 31.34
N TRP A 517 -15.99 -7.56 31.44
CA TRP A 517 -15.07 -8.23 30.51
C TRP A 517 -14.55 -9.54 31.09
N SER A 518 -14.46 -10.56 30.23
CA SER A 518 -13.73 -11.80 30.53
C SER A 518 -12.23 -11.53 30.63
N THR A 519 -11.54 -12.29 31.48
CA THR A 519 -10.07 -12.24 31.56
C THR A 519 -9.45 -13.54 31.05
N PHE A 520 -8.20 -13.42 30.61
CA PHE A 520 -7.37 -14.48 30.03
C PHE A 520 -5.97 -14.39 30.66
N ASP A 521 -5.16 -15.45 30.56
CA ASP A 521 -3.73 -15.49 30.92
C ASP A 521 -3.37 -14.72 32.21
N GLY A 522 -4.07 -15.00 33.31
CA GLY A 522 -3.76 -14.37 34.61
C GLY A 522 -4.25 -12.92 34.75
N GLY A 523 -5.39 -12.58 34.16
CA GLY A 523 -6.09 -11.29 34.39
C GLY A 523 -6.00 -10.29 33.25
N TRP A 524 -5.48 -10.69 32.10
CA TRP A 524 -5.39 -9.88 30.89
C TRP A 524 -6.72 -9.84 30.14
N TYR A 525 -6.94 -8.81 29.32
CA TYR A 525 -8.17 -8.64 28.54
C TYR A 525 -7.92 -8.84 27.05
N ALA A 526 -8.91 -9.35 26.31
CA ALA A 526 -8.88 -9.38 24.86
C ALA A 526 -8.69 -7.97 24.28
N ALA A 527 -7.80 -7.81 23.30
CA ALA A 527 -7.57 -6.55 22.60
C ALA A 527 -8.65 -6.29 21.55
N SER A 528 -9.09 -5.03 21.41
CA SER A 528 -10.02 -4.65 20.33
C SER A 528 -9.36 -4.68 18.96
N ASP A 529 -10.14 -4.89 17.89
CA ASP A 529 -9.64 -4.95 16.51
C ASP A 529 -8.80 -3.73 16.11
N LYS A 530 -9.15 -2.54 16.63
CA LYS A 530 -8.39 -1.30 16.39
C LYS A 530 -7.00 -1.35 17.03
N VAL A 531 -6.89 -1.92 18.23
CA VAL A 531 -5.60 -2.11 18.91
C VAL A 531 -4.76 -3.14 18.18
N VAL A 532 -5.35 -4.27 17.77
CA VAL A 532 -4.67 -5.28 16.95
C VAL A 532 -4.15 -4.65 15.64
N ALA A 533 -5.00 -3.89 14.94
CA ALA A 533 -4.62 -3.18 13.72
C ALA A 533 -3.49 -2.17 13.93
N TYR A 534 -3.49 -1.44 15.06
CA TYR A 534 -2.41 -0.49 15.40
C TYR A 534 -1.07 -1.20 15.53
N TYR A 535 -1.01 -2.29 16.31
CA TYR A 535 0.24 -3.02 16.56
C TYR A 535 0.71 -3.86 15.38
N MET A 536 -0.20 -4.26 14.49
CA MET A 536 0.19 -4.88 13.23
C MET A 536 0.69 -3.89 12.18
N ASP A 537 0.34 -2.59 12.24
CA ASP A 537 0.67 -1.66 11.17
C ASP A 537 2.14 -1.23 11.27
N PRO A 538 3.04 -1.66 10.36
CA PRO A 538 4.47 -1.42 10.55
C PRO A 538 4.84 0.05 10.54
N ARG A 539 4.02 0.89 9.90
CA ARG A 539 4.21 2.35 9.79
C ARG A 539 4.16 3.04 11.15
N ASN A 540 3.47 2.46 12.13
CA ASN A 540 3.43 2.99 13.50
C ASN A 540 4.75 2.84 14.25
N PHE A 541 5.67 2.03 13.72
CA PHE A 541 6.89 1.65 14.42
C PHE A 541 8.17 1.94 13.62
N LEU A 542 8.09 2.76 12.56
CA LEU A 542 9.25 3.23 11.81
C LEU A 542 9.93 4.40 12.55
N SER A 543 10.46 4.11 13.74
CA SER A 543 11.13 5.05 14.63
C SER A 543 12.37 4.41 15.25
N GLU A 544 13.26 5.23 15.81
CA GLU A 544 14.49 4.83 16.52
C GLU A 544 14.31 3.72 17.57
N SER A 545 13.11 3.60 18.13
CA SER A 545 12.79 2.59 19.15
C SER A 545 11.92 1.48 18.57
N GLY A 546 10.93 1.82 17.74
CA GLY A 546 9.96 0.86 17.22
C GLY A 546 10.52 -0.09 16.17
N ILE A 547 11.55 0.33 15.43
CA ILE A 547 12.04 -0.39 14.24
C ILE A 547 12.64 -1.75 14.57
N TYR A 548 13.17 -1.92 15.79
CA TYR A 548 13.83 -3.15 16.22
C TYR A 548 12.92 -4.37 16.26
N GLN A 549 11.60 -4.19 16.27
CA GLN A 549 10.69 -5.33 16.13
C GLN A 549 10.79 -6.02 14.75
N PHE A 550 11.31 -5.31 13.74
CA PHE A 550 11.54 -5.82 12.39
C PHE A 550 12.99 -6.26 12.16
N MET A 551 13.86 -6.12 13.16
CA MET A 551 15.26 -6.55 13.04
C MET A 551 15.31 -8.07 12.82
N THR A 552 16.16 -8.52 11.88
CA THR A 552 16.31 -9.95 11.65
C THR A 552 16.99 -10.65 12.83
N HIS A 553 16.46 -11.81 13.18
CA HIS A 553 17.00 -12.72 14.18
C HIS A 553 18.00 -13.72 13.58
N LYS A 554 18.30 -13.60 12.27
CA LYS A 554 19.36 -14.36 11.63
C LYS A 554 20.73 -13.79 11.98
N TYR A 555 21.72 -14.67 12.09
CA TYR A 555 23.09 -14.27 12.31
C TYR A 555 23.64 -13.46 11.12
N ASP A 556 24.34 -12.38 11.42
CA ASP A 556 25.03 -11.51 10.46
C ASP A 556 26.32 -10.97 11.09
N SER A 557 27.47 -11.42 10.57
CA SER A 557 28.78 -11.03 11.09
C SER A 557 29.12 -9.55 10.86
N GLY A 558 28.41 -8.84 9.98
CA GLY A 558 28.65 -7.42 9.69
C GLY A 558 28.18 -6.49 10.81
N SER A 559 27.21 -6.91 11.62
CA SER A 559 26.61 -6.09 12.69
C SER A 559 26.64 -6.76 14.07
N GLN A 560 27.15 -7.98 14.19
CA GLN A 560 27.06 -8.79 15.40
C GLN A 560 28.43 -9.31 15.84
N SER A 561 28.76 -9.10 17.12
CA SER A 561 30.02 -9.53 17.72
C SER A 561 29.89 -9.72 19.24
N ALA A 562 30.93 -10.23 19.89
CA ALA A 562 30.99 -10.27 21.35
C ALA A 562 30.83 -8.86 21.98
N ASN A 563 31.27 -7.79 21.32
CA ASN A 563 31.11 -6.42 21.83
C ASN A 563 29.66 -5.96 21.81
N THR A 564 28.92 -6.24 20.73
CA THR A 564 27.49 -5.89 20.66
C THR A 564 26.69 -6.70 21.68
N VAL A 565 27.06 -7.96 21.91
CA VAL A 565 26.46 -8.78 22.96
C VAL A 565 26.78 -8.21 24.35
N ALA A 566 28.02 -7.81 24.59
CA ALA A 566 28.43 -7.19 25.86
C ALA A 566 27.59 -5.95 26.18
N ALA A 567 27.26 -5.12 25.17
CA ALA A 567 26.40 -3.96 25.32
C ALA A 567 24.95 -4.33 25.72
N VAL A 568 24.40 -5.43 25.18
CA VAL A 568 23.08 -5.94 25.58
C VAL A 568 23.07 -6.39 27.04
N ILE A 569 24.07 -7.17 27.45
CA ILE A 569 24.14 -7.79 28.79
C ILE A 569 24.69 -6.86 29.87
N ASN A 570 25.12 -5.64 29.52
CA ASN A 570 25.65 -4.67 30.47
C ASN A 570 24.61 -4.36 31.57
N GLY A 571 25.00 -4.50 32.83
CA GLY A 571 24.15 -4.39 34.02
C GLY A 571 23.39 -5.65 34.41
N SER A 572 23.57 -6.77 33.68
CA SER A 572 22.94 -8.06 34.02
C SER A 572 23.87 -8.98 34.80
N PHE A 573 23.32 -10.04 35.36
CA PHE A 573 24.04 -11.13 36.04
C PHE A 573 25.12 -11.78 35.16
N MET A 574 25.06 -11.64 33.83
CA MET A 574 26.03 -12.21 32.90
C MET A 574 27.28 -11.34 32.70
N GLN A 575 27.21 -10.04 32.97
CA GLN A 575 28.29 -9.09 32.61
C GLN A 575 29.65 -9.45 33.21
N SER A 576 29.67 -9.82 34.48
CA SER A 576 30.91 -10.03 35.25
C SER A 576 31.15 -11.48 35.63
N ARG A 577 30.39 -12.42 35.06
CA ARG A 577 30.51 -13.85 35.36
C ARG A 577 31.25 -14.59 34.25
N ASN A 578 32.09 -15.54 34.66
CA ASN A 578 32.70 -16.48 33.73
C ASN A 578 31.75 -17.69 33.52
N PRO A 579 31.32 -17.98 32.28
CA PRO A 579 30.44 -19.11 31.99
C PRO A 579 31.14 -20.48 32.07
N GLY A 580 32.47 -20.53 32.16
CA GLY A 580 33.27 -21.74 32.04
C GLY A 580 33.28 -22.31 30.62
N GLY A 581 33.74 -23.55 30.45
CA GLY A 581 33.68 -24.26 29.17
C GLY A 581 34.57 -23.67 28.07
N GLY A 582 35.68 -23.00 28.44
CA GLY A 582 36.64 -22.43 27.48
C GLY A 582 36.34 -21.01 27.01
N TYR A 583 35.31 -20.35 27.53
CA TYR A 583 34.96 -18.97 27.18
C TYR A 583 35.34 -18.00 28.28
N SER A 584 35.92 -16.86 27.91
CA SER A 584 36.34 -15.81 28.85
C SER A 584 35.17 -14.98 29.42
N SER A 585 34.01 -15.00 28.76
CA SER A 585 32.84 -14.20 29.13
C SER A 585 31.54 -14.76 28.52
N TYR A 586 30.40 -14.40 29.10
CA TYR A 586 29.09 -14.72 28.52
C TYR A 586 28.90 -14.07 27.15
N SER A 587 29.47 -12.89 26.90
CA SER A 587 29.34 -12.25 25.59
C SER A 587 30.08 -13.03 24.50
N ALA A 588 31.27 -13.55 24.78
CA ALA A 588 31.99 -14.45 23.87
C ALA A 588 31.21 -15.75 23.62
N LEU A 589 30.67 -16.35 24.68
CA LEU A 589 29.86 -17.57 24.63
C LEU A 589 28.62 -17.41 23.76
N ILE A 590 27.81 -16.38 24.03
CA ILE A 590 26.55 -16.13 23.33
C ILE A 590 26.82 -15.77 21.87
N ASN A 591 27.88 -15.00 21.58
CA ASN A 591 28.29 -14.73 20.21
C ASN A 591 28.66 -16.00 19.44
N ALA A 592 29.43 -16.91 20.05
CA ALA A 592 29.76 -18.20 19.46
C ALA A 592 28.51 -19.08 19.24
N ALA A 593 27.61 -19.14 20.23
CA ALA A 593 26.35 -19.87 20.12
C ALA A 593 25.50 -19.34 18.95
N GLY A 594 25.35 -18.01 18.82
CA GLY A 594 24.62 -17.40 17.71
C GLY A 594 25.23 -17.73 16.35
N LYS A 595 26.57 -17.66 16.23
CA LYS A 595 27.29 -18.04 15.01
C LYS A 595 27.06 -19.51 14.65
N ASN A 596 27.15 -20.41 15.62
CA ASN A 596 26.99 -21.85 15.41
C ASN A 596 25.57 -22.26 14.99
N THR A 597 24.56 -21.50 15.42
CA THR A 597 23.16 -21.83 15.15
C THR A 597 22.52 -20.96 14.07
N GLY A 598 23.24 -19.96 13.54
CA GLY A 598 22.69 -19.01 12.57
C GLY A 598 21.69 -18.02 13.19
N VAL A 599 21.72 -17.82 14.51
CA VAL A 599 20.85 -16.90 15.24
C VAL A 599 21.63 -15.65 15.64
N ASN A 600 20.98 -14.49 15.57
CA ASN A 600 21.50 -13.22 16.04
C ASN A 600 21.84 -13.30 17.55
N PRO A 601 23.12 -13.16 17.97
CA PRO A 601 23.51 -13.34 19.35
C PRO A 601 23.04 -12.20 20.25
N ASN A 602 22.79 -11.00 19.71
CA ASN A 602 22.19 -9.90 20.45
C ASN A 602 20.73 -10.23 20.82
N VAL A 603 20.00 -10.92 19.93
CA VAL A 603 18.64 -11.43 20.20
C VAL A 603 18.67 -12.53 21.26
N LEU A 604 19.63 -13.47 21.18
CA LEU A 604 19.80 -14.49 22.21
C LEU A 604 20.06 -13.87 23.59
N ALA A 605 20.96 -12.89 23.68
CA ALA A 605 21.24 -12.17 24.92
C ALA A 605 19.99 -11.44 25.46
N ALA A 606 19.25 -10.75 24.59
CA ALA A 606 18.02 -10.05 24.97
C ALA A 606 16.96 -11.03 25.47
N MET A 607 16.80 -12.19 24.83
CA MET A 607 15.90 -13.25 25.28
C MET A 607 16.30 -13.77 26.66
N ILE A 608 17.59 -14.04 26.91
CA ILE A 608 18.04 -14.49 28.24
C ILE A 608 17.67 -13.48 29.32
N ILE A 609 17.88 -12.18 29.07
CA ILE A 609 17.52 -11.11 30.03
C ILE A 609 16.00 -11.06 30.25
N GLN A 610 15.22 -11.18 29.17
CA GLN A 610 13.76 -11.20 29.25
C GLN A 610 13.24 -12.40 30.06
N GLU A 611 13.84 -13.57 29.87
CA GLU A 611 13.39 -14.84 30.48
C GLU A 611 13.89 -15.03 31.91
N GLN A 612 15.09 -14.54 32.24
CA GLN A 612 15.74 -14.75 33.54
C GLN A 612 15.73 -13.51 34.44
N GLY A 613 15.38 -12.35 33.89
CA GLY A 613 15.54 -11.06 34.54
C GLY A 613 17.00 -10.61 34.63
N TRP A 614 17.20 -9.34 34.99
CA TRP A 614 18.52 -8.72 35.09
C TRP A 614 19.43 -9.39 36.13
N ASN A 615 18.86 -9.92 37.22
CA ASN A 615 19.61 -10.57 38.29
C ASN A 615 19.77 -12.09 38.08
N GLY A 616 19.19 -12.63 37.02
CA GLY A 616 19.08 -14.07 36.80
C GLY A 616 18.05 -14.72 37.72
N SER A 617 17.85 -16.02 37.53
CA SER A 617 16.92 -16.83 38.30
C SER A 617 17.55 -18.12 38.79
N SER A 618 16.82 -18.88 39.61
CA SER A 618 17.20 -20.23 40.02
C SER A 618 17.49 -21.17 38.84
N LEU A 619 16.86 -20.97 37.67
CA LEU A 619 17.08 -21.79 36.47
C LEU A 619 18.48 -21.65 35.87
N VAL A 620 19.20 -20.57 36.19
CA VAL A 620 20.56 -20.29 35.68
C VAL A 620 21.62 -20.29 36.79
N SER A 621 21.23 -20.66 38.01
CA SER A 621 22.13 -20.66 39.18
C SER A 621 23.14 -21.81 39.17
N GLY A 622 22.75 -22.97 38.63
CA GLY A 622 23.52 -24.22 38.76
C GLY A 622 23.51 -24.82 40.18
N THR A 623 22.82 -24.22 41.14
CA THR A 623 22.84 -24.62 42.56
C THR A 623 21.48 -25.07 43.10
N TYR A 624 20.45 -25.10 42.26
CA TYR A 624 19.10 -25.47 42.68
C TYR A 624 19.06 -26.91 43.25
N PRO A 625 18.52 -27.13 44.47
CA PRO A 625 18.50 -28.45 45.10
C PRO A 625 17.83 -29.53 44.23
N GLY A 626 18.52 -30.67 44.05
CA GLY A 626 18.06 -31.81 43.22
C GLY A 626 18.41 -31.68 41.73
N TYR A 627 18.87 -30.50 41.30
CA TYR A 627 19.24 -30.20 39.91
C TYR A 627 20.56 -29.41 39.84
N GLN A 628 21.46 -29.61 40.79
CA GLN A 628 22.78 -28.98 40.79
C GLN A 628 23.54 -29.30 39.49
N GLY A 629 24.21 -28.29 38.94
CA GLY A 629 24.95 -28.38 37.69
C GLY A 629 24.11 -28.27 36.41
N TYR A 630 22.78 -28.16 36.50
CA TYR A 630 21.91 -27.96 35.33
C TYR A 630 21.46 -26.52 35.18
N TYR A 631 21.34 -26.08 33.92
CA TYR A 631 21.02 -24.70 33.57
C TYR A 631 19.94 -24.65 32.49
N ASN A 632 19.07 -23.65 32.54
CA ASN A 632 18.08 -23.36 31.51
C ASN A 632 17.95 -21.84 31.32
N PHE A 633 18.68 -21.30 30.34
CA PHE A 633 18.73 -19.85 30.09
C PHE A 633 17.51 -19.29 29.35
N PHE A 634 16.68 -20.14 28.76
CA PHE A 634 15.57 -19.74 27.87
C PHE A 634 14.20 -20.25 28.34
N ASN A 635 14.08 -20.69 29.59
CA ASN A 635 12.83 -21.24 30.16
C ASN A 635 12.20 -22.39 29.35
N ILE A 636 13.00 -23.12 28.55
CA ILE A 636 12.47 -24.16 27.67
C ILE A 636 11.93 -25.30 28.51
N GLY A 637 10.64 -25.61 28.35
CA GLY A 637 9.93 -26.62 29.14
C GLY A 637 9.58 -26.18 30.56
N ALA A 638 9.76 -24.91 30.93
CA ALA A 638 9.40 -24.38 32.24
C ALA A 638 7.92 -23.98 32.28
N TYR A 639 7.10 -24.80 32.94
CA TYR A 639 5.71 -24.51 33.25
C TYR A 639 5.28 -25.28 34.50
N THR A 640 4.28 -24.79 35.21
CA THR A 640 3.76 -25.47 36.40
C THR A 640 2.92 -26.69 35.99
N THR A 641 3.15 -27.82 36.64
CA THR A 641 2.29 -29.00 36.59
C THR A 641 1.73 -29.30 37.98
N SER A 642 0.87 -30.32 38.09
CA SER A 642 0.37 -30.79 39.38
C SER A 642 1.47 -31.25 40.35
N SER A 643 2.64 -31.63 39.85
CA SER A 643 3.74 -32.21 40.63
C SER A 643 5.05 -31.41 40.65
N MET A 644 5.21 -30.42 39.76
CA MET A 644 6.43 -29.62 39.66
C MET A 644 6.09 -28.15 39.45
N ASN A 645 6.80 -27.27 40.17
CA ASN A 645 6.80 -25.85 39.82
C ASN A 645 7.59 -25.61 38.52
N ALA A 646 7.43 -24.42 37.92
CA ALA A 646 8.05 -24.08 36.65
C ALA A 646 9.59 -24.20 36.66
N ILE A 647 10.26 -23.85 37.77
CA ILE A 647 11.72 -23.97 37.92
C ILE A 647 12.15 -25.43 37.89
N GLN A 648 11.51 -26.29 38.71
CA GLN A 648 11.78 -27.72 38.76
C GLN A 648 11.57 -28.36 37.38
N ARG A 649 10.48 -27.99 36.70
CA ARG A 649 10.18 -28.56 35.38
C ARG A 649 11.17 -28.11 34.31
N GLY A 650 11.58 -26.85 34.32
CA GLY A 650 12.61 -26.33 33.41
C GLY A 650 13.98 -26.99 33.62
N LEU A 651 14.37 -27.25 34.87
CA LEU A 651 15.63 -27.95 35.19
C LEU A 651 15.56 -29.46 34.93
N TRP A 652 14.39 -30.07 35.15
CA TRP A 652 14.11 -31.45 34.73
C TRP A 652 14.22 -31.59 33.21
N TYR A 653 13.67 -30.64 32.45
CA TYR A 653 13.83 -30.60 31.00
C TYR A 653 15.31 -30.48 30.62
N ALA A 654 16.06 -29.57 31.25
CA ALA A 654 17.49 -29.35 31.02
C ALA A 654 18.35 -30.60 31.30
N LYS A 655 17.98 -31.38 32.32
CA LYS A 655 18.64 -32.65 32.68
C LYS A 655 18.45 -33.74 31.61
N GLY A 656 17.38 -33.67 30.83
CA GLY A 656 16.93 -34.78 29.99
C GLY A 656 16.33 -35.88 30.85
N SER A 657 15.36 -36.63 30.34
CA SER A 657 14.50 -37.58 31.08
C SER A 657 15.21 -38.82 31.68
N GLY A 658 16.51 -38.75 31.99
CA GLY A 658 17.28 -39.84 32.60
C GLY A 658 17.92 -40.85 31.62
N VAL A 659 17.86 -40.61 30.31
CA VAL A 659 18.26 -41.58 29.25
C VAL A 659 19.39 -41.08 28.30
N GLY A 660 20.21 -40.13 28.72
CA GLY A 660 21.22 -39.54 27.81
C GLY A 660 20.60 -38.56 26.80
N ALA A 661 21.39 -38.01 25.88
CA ALA A 661 21.03 -36.83 25.09
C ALA A 661 19.75 -37.02 24.23
N THR A 662 18.67 -36.30 24.57
CA THR A 662 17.35 -36.48 23.93
C THR A 662 16.99 -35.44 22.85
N SER A 663 17.62 -34.26 22.85
CA SER A 663 17.59 -33.25 21.77
C SER A 663 18.33 -31.98 22.22
N TYR A 664 18.70 -31.10 21.27
CA TYR A 664 19.25 -29.76 21.54
C TYR A 664 20.46 -29.75 22.48
N SER A 665 21.36 -30.73 22.36
CA SER A 665 22.58 -30.84 23.17
C SER A 665 22.36 -31.00 24.68
N ARG A 666 21.18 -31.49 25.11
CA ARG A 666 20.95 -31.93 26.50
C ARG A 666 21.78 -33.19 26.82
N PRO A 667 22.18 -33.45 28.08
CA PRO A 667 21.93 -32.63 29.26
C PRO A 667 22.63 -31.27 29.22
N TRP A 668 21.92 -30.22 29.64
CA TRP A 668 22.44 -28.86 29.77
C TRP A 668 23.18 -28.69 31.10
N ASN A 669 24.25 -29.49 31.27
CA ASN A 669 25.04 -29.56 32.50
C ASN A 669 26.20 -28.53 32.56
N THR A 670 26.16 -27.52 31.69
CA THR A 670 27.05 -26.36 31.68
C THR A 670 26.27 -25.16 31.12
N PRO A 671 26.68 -23.91 31.44
CA PRO A 671 26.11 -22.73 30.80
C PRO A 671 26.23 -22.78 29.26
N TYR A 672 27.37 -23.25 28.74
CA TYR A 672 27.58 -23.44 27.30
C TYR A 672 26.52 -24.33 26.65
N LYS A 673 26.31 -25.55 27.16
CA LYS A 673 25.34 -26.47 26.58
C LYS A 673 23.91 -25.94 26.67
N SER A 674 23.57 -25.25 27.76
CA SER A 674 22.26 -24.63 27.91
C SER A 674 22.03 -23.51 26.91
N ILE A 675 23.01 -22.63 26.73
CA ILE A 675 22.92 -21.48 25.82
C ILE A 675 22.93 -21.94 24.36
N GLU A 676 23.86 -22.81 23.97
CA GLU A 676 23.91 -23.35 22.61
C GLU A 676 22.68 -24.23 22.31
N GLY A 677 22.25 -25.05 23.27
CA GLY A 677 21.06 -25.89 23.14
C GLY A 677 19.78 -25.10 22.97
N GLY A 678 19.57 -24.07 23.80
CA GLY A 678 18.44 -23.16 23.64
C GLY A 678 18.49 -22.35 22.35
N ALA A 679 19.68 -21.95 21.89
CA ALA A 679 19.85 -21.32 20.59
C ALA A 679 19.49 -22.27 19.43
N LYS A 680 19.83 -23.56 19.52
CA LYS A 680 19.43 -24.60 18.53
C LYS A 680 17.91 -24.78 18.50
N PHE A 681 17.28 -24.86 19.67
CA PHE A 681 15.81 -24.90 19.78
C PHE A 681 15.18 -23.68 19.10
N TYR A 682 15.66 -22.49 19.45
CA TYR A 682 15.11 -21.25 18.90
C TYR A 682 15.33 -21.13 17.38
N SER A 683 16.49 -21.55 16.87
CA SER A 683 16.76 -21.60 15.44
C SER A 683 15.75 -22.48 14.72
N GLY A 684 15.55 -23.73 15.18
CA GLY A 684 14.69 -24.71 14.51
C GLY A 684 13.21 -24.33 14.57
N GLU A 685 12.71 -23.91 15.74
CA GLU A 685 11.28 -23.65 15.93
C GLU A 685 10.82 -22.33 15.33
N TYR A 686 11.67 -21.30 15.29
CA TYR A 686 11.26 -19.95 14.87
C TYR A 686 12.03 -19.43 13.66
N VAL A 687 13.36 -19.32 13.73
CA VAL A 687 14.16 -18.65 12.69
C VAL A 687 14.07 -19.39 11.35
N SER A 688 14.24 -20.72 11.38
CA SER A 688 14.09 -21.59 10.20
C SER A 688 12.65 -21.60 9.65
N ASN A 689 11.66 -21.33 10.51
CA ASN A 689 10.24 -21.24 10.15
C ASN A 689 9.80 -19.83 9.76
N LYS A 690 10.72 -18.93 9.34
CA LYS A 690 10.40 -17.55 8.91
C LYS A 690 9.70 -16.69 9.99
N GLN A 691 9.87 -17.04 11.26
CA GLN A 691 9.53 -16.21 12.42
C GLN A 691 10.81 -15.58 12.99
N ASP A 692 11.54 -14.91 12.09
CA ASP A 692 12.89 -14.41 12.24
C ASP A 692 12.94 -12.91 12.58
N SER A 693 11.90 -12.40 13.22
CA SER A 693 11.86 -11.07 13.85
C SER A 693 10.82 -11.07 14.98
N TYR A 694 10.90 -10.14 15.93
CA TYR A 694 9.89 -10.03 16.99
C TYR A 694 8.47 -9.87 16.41
N TYR A 695 8.33 -9.12 15.32
CA TYR A 695 7.07 -8.97 14.61
C TYR A 695 6.55 -10.29 14.04
N THR A 696 7.40 -11.09 13.39
CA THR A 696 6.98 -12.36 12.78
C THR A 696 6.79 -13.47 13.81
N LYS A 697 7.51 -13.44 14.93
CA LYS A 697 7.19 -14.26 16.12
C LYS A 697 5.81 -13.94 16.69
N LYS A 698 5.41 -12.66 16.68
CA LYS A 698 4.11 -12.23 17.21
C LYS A 698 2.96 -12.50 16.26
N PHE A 699 3.11 -12.29 14.95
CA PHE A 699 1.98 -12.30 13.99
C PHE A 699 2.06 -13.42 12.93
N ASN A 700 3.20 -14.11 12.81
CA ASN A 700 3.41 -15.22 11.87
C ASN A 700 3.04 -14.93 10.40
N VAL A 701 3.36 -13.72 9.94
CA VAL A 701 2.88 -13.21 8.66
C VAL A 701 3.65 -13.71 7.43
N LYS A 702 4.85 -14.28 7.61
CA LYS A 702 5.70 -14.78 6.52
C LYS A 702 5.32 -16.18 6.01
N ASN A 703 4.44 -16.90 6.73
CA ASN A 703 4.06 -18.28 6.40
C ASN A 703 2.71 -18.40 5.70
N GLY A 704 2.26 -17.30 5.08
CA GLY A 704 0.99 -17.22 4.37
C GLY A 704 -0.20 -16.99 5.31
N VAL A 705 -1.30 -16.49 4.72
CA VAL A 705 -2.49 -16.02 5.45
C VAL A 705 -3.09 -17.05 6.41
N ASN A 706 -2.98 -18.35 6.12
CA ASN A 706 -3.55 -19.40 6.96
C ASN A 706 -2.76 -19.64 8.26
N LYS A 707 -1.53 -19.12 8.34
CA LYS A 707 -0.67 -19.22 9.54
C LYS A 707 -0.70 -17.96 10.40
N VAL A 708 -1.22 -16.85 9.88
CA VAL A 708 -1.47 -15.63 10.67
C VAL A 708 -2.38 -15.97 11.86
N GLY A 709 -2.09 -15.44 13.04
CA GLY A 709 -2.80 -15.80 14.27
C GLY A 709 -2.40 -17.14 14.90
N THR A 710 -1.41 -17.86 14.35
CA THR A 710 -1.00 -19.19 14.85
C THR A 710 0.50 -19.25 15.15
N HIS A 711 0.90 -20.19 16.02
CA HIS A 711 2.31 -20.36 16.43
C HIS A 711 2.96 -19.04 16.88
N GLN A 712 2.21 -18.23 17.65
CA GLN A 712 2.71 -16.96 18.16
C GLN A 712 3.48 -17.19 19.45
N TYR A 713 4.60 -16.49 19.61
CA TYR A 713 5.42 -16.60 20.82
C TYR A 713 4.72 -16.01 22.07
N MET A 714 3.79 -15.07 21.87
CA MET A 714 3.18 -14.31 22.97
C MET A 714 1.76 -13.84 22.62
N THR A 715 0.89 -13.73 23.63
CA THR A 715 -0.47 -13.21 23.50
C THR A 715 -0.54 -11.69 23.68
N ASN A 716 0.43 -11.06 24.38
CA ASN A 716 0.51 -9.60 24.50
C ASN A 716 0.66 -8.93 23.12
N VAL A 717 -0.34 -8.14 22.71
CA VAL A 717 -0.38 -7.48 21.40
C VAL A 717 0.77 -6.49 21.20
N ALA A 718 1.25 -5.87 22.27
CA ALA A 718 2.35 -4.91 22.25
C ALA A 718 3.74 -5.57 22.40
N GLY A 719 3.79 -6.89 22.61
CA GLY A 719 5.01 -7.56 23.05
C GLY A 719 6.17 -7.48 22.05
N ALA A 720 5.90 -7.53 20.74
CA ALA A 720 6.93 -7.37 19.71
C ALA A 720 7.63 -6.00 19.79
N ALA A 721 6.85 -4.92 19.99
CA ALA A 721 7.39 -3.58 20.15
C ALA A 721 8.16 -3.43 21.47
N GLY A 722 7.70 -4.10 22.54
CA GLY A 722 8.35 -4.13 23.84
C GLY A 722 9.72 -4.84 23.82
N GLU A 723 9.78 -6.06 23.29
CA GLU A 723 11.00 -6.88 23.25
C GLU A 723 12.12 -6.22 22.40
N GLY A 724 11.76 -5.55 21.30
CA GLY A 724 12.72 -4.82 20.46
C GLY A 724 13.54 -3.75 21.21
N SER A 725 13.02 -3.22 22.32
CA SER A 725 13.73 -2.20 23.11
C SER A 725 14.98 -2.72 23.82
N ILE A 726 15.03 -4.01 24.18
CA ILE A 726 16.18 -4.61 24.86
C ILE A 726 17.33 -4.79 23.86
N VAL A 727 17.04 -5.32 22.67
CA VAL A 727 18.07 -5.58 21.67
C VAL A 727 18.67 -4.30 21.08
N LYS A 728 17.93 -3.18 21.11
CA LYS A 728 18.45 -1.84 20.78
C LYS A 728 19.74 -1.52 21.54
N ARG A 729 19.88 -2.00 22.78
CA ARG A 729 21.07 -1.79 23.63
C ARG A 729 22.37 -2.20 22.94
N ALA A 730 22.32 -3.19 22.05
CA ALA A 730 23.46 -3.68 21.26
C ALA A 730 24.12 -2.59 20.41
N TYR A 731 23.35 -1.58 19.99
CA TYR A 731 23.78 -0.60 19.00
C TYR A 731 23.86 0.83 19.56
N SER A 732 23.28 1.10 20.73
CA SER A 732 23.22 2.45 21.32
C SER A 732 24.57 3.12 21.64
N SER A 733 25.68 2.37 21.69
CA SER A 733 27.02 2.93 21.91
C SER A 733 27.82 3.16 20.63
N ASN A 734 27.34 2.66 19.49
CA ASN A 734 27.97 2.82 18.19
C ASN A 734 26.93 2.58 17.08
N ASP A 735 26.52 3.64 16.40
CA ASP A 735 25.49 3.61 15.35
C ASP A 735 26.02 3.16 13.99
N ASN A 736 27.32 2.87 13.86
CA ASN A 736 27.98 2.52 12.60
C ASN A 736 27.95 1.00 12.31
N TYR A 737 26.82 0.35 12.52
CA TYR A 737 26.61 -1.05 12.15
C TYR A 737 25.54 -1.19 11.06
N PRO A 738 25.73 -2.09 10.08
CA PRO A 738 24.72 -2.38 9.07
C PRO A 738 23.63 -3.29 9.63
N VAL A 739 22.70 -2.73 10.41
CA VAL A 739 21.58 -3.48 10.98
C VAL A 739 20.51 -3.72 9.92
N VAL A 740 20.09 -4.98 9.75
CA VAL A 740 19.08 -5.37 8.75
C VAL A 740 17.69 -5.46 9.39
N PHE A 741 16.74 -4.73 8.81
CA PHE A 741 15.33 -4.75 9.17
C PHE A 741 14.49 -5.31 8.02
N GLU A 742 13.72 -6.36 8.28
CA GLU A 742 12.78 -6.94 7.30
C GLU A 742 11.34 -6.54 7.67
N ILE A 743 10.82 -5.56 6.93
CA ILE A 743 9.58 -4.86 7.25
C ILE A 743 8.46 -5.41 6.36
N PRO A 744 7.38 -5.97 6.93
CA PRO A 744 6.29 -6.53 6.15
C PRO A 744 5.51 -5.43 5.42
N VAL A 745 5.09 -5.73 4.19
CA VAL A 745 4.21 -4.88 3.38
C VAL A 745 2.97 -5.70 3.02
N TYR A 746 1.81 -5.21 3.43
CA TYR A 746 0.52 -5.83 3.14
C TYR A 746 -0.10 -5.24 1.88
N ASN A 747 -0.83 -6.06 1.13
CA ASN A 747 -1.62 -5.55 0.02
C ASN A 747 -2.85 -4.80 0.56
N SER A 748 -3.28 -3.74 -0.12
CA SER A 748 -4.50 -2.99 0.22
C SER A 748 -4.54 -2.45 1.67
N MET A 749 -3.40 -1.95 2.17
CA MET A 749 -3.37 -1.28 3.47
C MET A 749 -4.22 -0.01 3.51
N PRO A 750 -4.72 0.39 4.69
CA PRO A 750 -5.31 1.71 4.88
C PRO A 750 -4.33 2.81 4.46
N VAL A 751 -4.85 3.91 3.91
CA VAL A 751 -4.01 5.00 3.37
C VAL A 751 -3.11 5.61 4.45
N SER A 752 -3.65 5.83 5.65
CA SER A 752 -2.91 6.27 6.84
C SER A 752 -2.62 5.12 7.78
N ALA A 753 -1.64 5.29 8.66
CA ALA A 753 -1.33 4.32 9.70
C ALA A 753 -2.50 4.18 10.69
N CYS A 754 -2.82 2.95 11.11
CA CYS A 754 -3.87 2.66 12.08
C CYS A 754 -3.60 3.41 13.40
N GLN A 755 -4.64 3.91 14.07
CA GLN A 755 -4.52 4.67 15.32
C GLN A 755 -5.10 3.87 16.49
N LEU A 756 -4.57 4.10 17.70
CA LEU A 756 -5.18 3.57 18.92
C LEU A 756 -6.57 4.20 19.17
N PRO A 757 -7.51 3.48 19.82
CA PRO A 757 -8.87 3.96 20.10
C PRO A 757 -8.97 5.21 20.96
#